data_AF-A0A1A8R072-F1
#
_entry.id   AF-A0A1A8R072-F1
#
_cell.length_a   1.000
_cell.length_b   1.000
_cell.length_c   1.000
_cell.angle_alpha   90.00
_cell.angle_beta   90.00
_cell.angle_gamma   90.00
#
_symmetry.space_group_name_H-M   'P 1'
#
loop_
_entity.id
_entity.type
_entity.pdbx_description
1 polymer ?
#
loop_
_entity_poly.entity_id
_entity_poly.type
_entity_poly.pdbx_seq_one_letter_code
_entity_poly.pdbx_strand_id
1 'polypeptide(L)'
;KNSQVPTHLTRISIPHVSDSTDSTDKIIKGKVIFKGPLSKTASDSFVLKTVIQEDAVSENSSINTFLYGVLAKDFSHSVSLEDVVVVSGFTVGKSPTAKSDKRHPFNLLLTSDQACIYVTHQQPPPDPGPSSASNRSSSLTAKPPKHTYVKLSDLKAEELVNVYGVVVFFKQPFKSLGTDYCSSLKITDQSNQKIVCTIFCREMDDHPKIFQIGDIVRLHRVKAKWFNGSMTLISNSGFSVVTFDGAVGGAVEPRSSRKFFSFDEHDRRRVEELRSWAFSQDLCSTVSAAVPLSGVQPKVYFDLTCQLLAKAPIDTTCMLLRVWDGTKCPYTQSDVTIDPDTIEGPASFSETKKSFIANILVFDNHVVCARQLKIGAFLRIYNLRAVFESVKEPGLLRRDTDHLVFQLNGGTSFGKGIRVLPESSPDVQKLKRSFESFSEDEPSDSEMLELWSTPPEFLNDGAVESRSERSCSHQIQPMTLSQLKQSQPKGEYHVRAQLRSYQPHRLHQSLKLFCSNCSFMQEIPNEEVLSGIFSAAFQDSTPCRHPPWILSGRVSLPEDLAQSPKKSMDVLASSRLLKKENPKEFIFLQGFSLEETCMLAAHYENIVPLTSSGGDLDLLDLSAPFLFRGKKRYYGCKRCSEASLRKMKAVGAVVDEKFLAEDLGIQLLQYVLLMRLKLQDSTDTLDVFLWKDAEKFFGVSAEDVSATEEAQERVQKVMDLLCPPEDSQDQRPWLDLCLMVYAVEDEPGQSQTCYQVINTTIITPSTTQSGPD
;
A
#
# COMPACT_ATOMS: atom_id res chain seq x y z
N LYS A 1 31.55 2.75 -12.51
CA LYS A 1 32.48 2.88 -13.68
C LYS A 1 33.02 4.29 -13.65
N ASN A 2 34.35 4.49 -13.57
CA ASN A 2 34.96 5.83 -13.66
C ASN A 2 34.68 6.38 -15.08
N SER A 3 33.70 7.26 -15.20
CA SER A 3 33.33 7.92 -16.45
C SER A 3 34.46 8.86 -16.85
N GLN A 4 35.33 8.41 -17.75
CA GLN A 4 36.33 9.28 -18.38
C GLN A 4 35.61 10.38 -19.15
N VAL A 5 36.03 11.63 -18.92
CA VAL A 5 35.57 12.80 -19.67
C VAL A 5 35.89 12.58 -21.15
N PRO A 6 34.92 12.78 -22.07
CA PRO A 6 35.14 12.59 -23.50
C PRO A 6 36.32 13.42 -24.03
N THR A 7 37.18 12.81 -24.84
CA THR A 7 38.44 13.42 -25.32
C THR A 7 38.28 14.56 -26.32
N HIS A 8 37.09 14.73 -26.91
CA HIS A 8 36.78 15.82 -27.84
C HIS A 8 36.45 17.14 -27.12
N LEU A 9 36.25 17.14 -25.80
CA LEU A 9 35.87 18.32 -25.04
C LEU A 9 37.09 19.15 -24.63
N THR A 10 37.03 20.45 -24.88
CA THR A 10 38.11 21.41 -24.57
C THR A 10 37.85 22.18 -23.29
N ARG A 11 38.86 22.31 -22.42
CA ARG A 11 38.71 23.02 -21.14
C ARG A 11 38.70 24.53 -21.35
N ILE A 12 37.69 25.20 -20.77
CA ILE A 12 37.63 26.66 -20.65
C ILE A 12 37.76 27.07 -19.19
N SER A 13 38.56 28.11 -18.93
CA SER A 13 38.69 28.71 -17.60
C SER A 13 37.51 29.61 -17.29
N ILE A 14 37.09 29.64 -16.02
CA ILE A 14 35.91 30.41 -15.57
C ILE A 14 35.98 31.90 -15.98
N PRO A 15 37.12 32.61 -15.87
CA PRO A 15 37.21 34.02 -16.27
C PRO A 15 36.99 34.31 -17.76
N HIS A 16 37.06 33.28 -18.63
CA HIS A 16 36.90 33.42 -20.08
C HIS A 16 35.49 33.04 -20.56
N VAL A 17 34.55 32.78 -19.65
CA VAL A 17 33.16 32.47 -19.98
C VAL A 17 32.43 33.78 -20.35
N SER A 18 31.83 33.83 -21.54
CA SER A 18 31.12 35.01 -22.05
C SER A 18 29.89 34.60 -22.86
N ASP A 19 29.01 35.55 -23.15
CA ASP A 19 27.78 35.35 -23.94
C ASP A 19 28.06 34.88 -25.39
N SER A 20 29.26 35.14 -25.93
CA SER A 20 29.69 34.74 -27.28
C SER A 20 30.44 33.39 -27.32
N THR A 21 30.55 32.71 -26.18
CA THR A 21 31.34 31.48 -26.08
C THR A 21 30.49 30.29 -26.50
N ASP A 22 30.76 29.71 -27.68
CA ASP A 22 30.16 28.42 -28.07
C ASP A 22 30.52 27.35 -27.02
N SER A 23 29.50 26.77 -26.39
CA SER A 23 29.60 25.89 -25.22
C SER A 23 29.40 24.40 -25.54
N THR A 24 29.14 24.07 -26.81
CA THR A 24 28.85 22.70 -27.29
C THR A 24 29.99 21.72 -27.01
N ASP A 25 31.25 22.11 -27.24
CA ASP A 25 32.43 21.25 -27.04
C ASP A 25 33.33 21.70 -25.87
N LYS A 26 32.77 22.39 -24.86
CA LYS A 26 33.55 22.96 -23.74
C LYS A 26 33.25 22.32 -22.39
N ILE A 27 34.28 22.21 -21.57
CA ILE A 27 34.19 21.75 -20.19
C ILE A 27 34.73 22.79 -19.21
N ILE A 28 34.06 22.93 -18.07
CA ILE A 28 34.53 23.70 -16.93
C ILE A 28 34.85 22.74 -15.80
N LYS A 29 36.06 22.83 -15.26
CA LYS A 29 36.50 22.05 -14.11
C LYS A 29 36.69 22.96 -12.91
N GLY A 30 36.07 22.62 -11.79
CA GLY A 30 36.29 23.33 -10.54
C GLY A 30 35.76 22.58 -9.33
N LYS A 31 36.05 23.13 -8.17
CA LYS A 31 35.66 22.61 -6.87
C LYS A 31 34.31 23.16 -6.44
N VAL A 32 33.45 22.31 -5.87
CA VAL A 32 32.14 22.74 -5.36
C VAL A 32 32.31 23.39 -4.00
N ILE A 33 32.16 24.71 -3.94
CA ILE A 33 32.32 25.50 -2.70
C ILE A 33 30.98 25.86 -2.04
N PHE A 34 29.88 25.70 -2.77
CA PHE A 34 28.54 25.91 -2.22
C PHE A 34 27.53 25.00 -2.93
N LYS A 35 26.62 24.44 -2.15
CA LYS A 35 25.50 23.63 -2.61
C LYS A 35 24.24 24.07 -1.89
N GLY A 36 23.30 24.64 -2.63
CA GLY A 36 22.00 25.08 -2.12
C GLY A 36 21.00 23.93 -1.98
N PRO A 37 19.87 24.17 -1.29
CA PRO A 37 18.80 23.18 -1.17
C PRO A 37 18.14 22.90 -2.52
N LEU A 38 17.72 21.65 -2.72
CA LEU A 38 16.90 21.27 -3.88
C LEU A 38 15.52 21.92 -3.76
N SER A 39 15.19 22.79 -4.69
CA SER A 39 13.93 23.54 -4.68
C SER A 39 12.97 22.97 -5.73
N LYS A 40 11.71 22.73 -5.36
CA LYS A 40 10.66 22.29 -6.29
C LYS A 40 10.00 23.52 -6.92
N THR A 41 9.92 23.56 -8.25
CA THR A 41 9.21 24.62 -9.00
C THR A 41 7.77 24.20 -9.31
N ALA A 42 6.92 25.16 -9.71
CA ALA A 42 5.49 24.97 -9.92
C ALA A 42 5.10 23.92 -10.98
N SER A 43 6.03 23.56 -11.88
CA SER A 43 5.87 22.57 -12.94
C SER A 43 6.46 21.20 -12.59
N ASP A 44 6.55 20.85 -11.30
CA ASP A 44 7.17 19.62 -10.79
C ASP A 44 8.66 19.39 -11.16
N SER A 45 9.30 20.39 -11.79
CA SER A 45 10.74 20.40 -12.05
C SER A 45 11.56 20.80 -10.81
N PHE A 46 12.71 20.17 -10.62
CA PHE A 46 13.64 20.49 -9.54
C PHE A 46 14.70 21.50 -9.99
N VAL A 47 15.09 22.40 -9.10
CA VAL A 47 16.17 23.37 -9.34
C VAL A 47 17.15 23.37 -8.17
N LEU A 48 18.45 23.33 -8.47
CA LEU A 48 19.52 23.40 -7.48
C LEU A 48 20.55 24.46 -7.89
N LYS A 49 20.91 25.35 -6.96
CA LYS A 49 22.00 26.31 -7.13
C LYS A 49 23.28 25.76 -6.50
N THR A 50 24.37 25.73 -7.27
CA THR A 50 25.71 25.41 -6.78
C THR A 50 26.71 26.47 -7.23
N VAL A 51 27.90 26.48 -6.61
CA VAL A 51 28.98 27.40 -6.97
C VAL A 51 30.24 26.58 -7.17
N ILE A 52 30.82 26.74 -8.34
CA ILE A 52 32.03 26.04 -8.77
C ILE A 52 33.17 27.05 -8.77
N GLN A 53 34.28 26.71 -8.13
CA GLN A 53 35.49 27.54 -8.06
C GLN A 53 36.67 26.85 -8.73
N GLU A 54 37.36 27.54 -9.63
CA GLU A 54 38.61 27.06 -10.23
C GLU A 54 39.80 27.36 -9.30
N ASP A 55 40.80 26.46 -9.24
CA ASP A 55 41.93 26.53 -8.31
C ASP A 55 42.86 27.77 -8.48
N ALA A 56 42.62 28.61 -9.49
CA ALA A 56 43.43 29.79 -9.78
C ALA A 56 42.95 31.04 -9.00
N VAL A 57 43.91 31.78 -8.43
CA VAL A 57 43.72 32.93 -7.51
C VAL A 57 43.34 34.24 -8.24
N SER A 58 42.64 34.17 -9.38
CA SER A 58 42.18 35.37 -10.10
C SER A 58 40.85 35.90 -9.57
N GLU A 59 40.61 37.22 -9.71
CA GLU A 59 39.28 37.77 -9.54
C GLU A 59 38.29 37.05 -10.50
N ASN A 60 37.08 36.75 -10.03
CA ASN A 60 36.05 35.98 -10.74
C ASN A 60 36.33 34.48 -10.97
N SER A 61 37.18 33.83 -10.16
CA SER A 61 37.40 32.37 -10.25
C SER A 61 36.24 31.49 -9.76
N SER A 62 35.11 32.08 -9.33
CA SER A 62 33.92 31.36 -8.91
C SER A 62 32.69 31.75 -9.75
N ILE A 63 31.94 30.73 -10.18
CA ILE A 63 30.76 30.89 -11.03
C ILE A 63 29.53 30.22 -10.41
N ASN A 64 28.41 30.94 -10.44
CA ASN A 64 27.12 30.39 -10.02
C ASN A 64 26.60 29.43 -11.11
N THR A 65 26.15 28.27 -10.70
CA THR A 65 25.70 27.20 -11.59
C THR A 65 24.32 26.74 -11.15
N PHE A 66 23.35 26.70 -12.07
CA PHE A 66 21.99 26.27 -11.82
C PHE A 66 21.72 24.97 -12.57
N LEU A 67 21.29 23.96 -11.83
CA LEU A 67 20.90 22.66 -12.36
C LEU A 67 19.38 22.54 -12.37
N TYR A 68 18.84 21.93 -13.42
CA TYR A 68 17.41 21.74 -13.61
C TYR A 68 17.05 20.25 -13.77
N GLY A 69 15.82 19.90 -13.36
CA GLY A 69 15.23 18.58 -13.59
C GLY A 69 15.92 17.45 -12.84
N VAL A 70 16.03 16.28 -13.49
CA VAL A 70 16.62 15.06 -12.91
C VAL A 70 18.09 15.28 -12.51
N LEU A 71 18.83 16.07 -13.30
CA LEU A 71 20.24 16.40 -13.02
C LEU A 71 20.40 17.13 -11.68
N ALA A 72 19.45 17.98 -11.28
CA ALA A 72 19.47 18.65 -9.98
C ALA A 72 19.28 17.67 -8.82
N LYS A 73 18.43 16.66 -9.01
CA LYS A 73 18.18 15.60 -8.02
C LYS A 73 19.41 14.71 -7.87
N ASP A 74 19.99 14.25 -8.98
CA ASP A 74 21.17 13.40 -8.98
C ASP A 74 22.39 14.14 -8.39
N PHE A 75 22.61 15.39 -8.78
CA PHE A 75 23.67 16.23 -8.19
C PHE A 75 23.45 16.45 -6.69
N SER A 76 22.19 16.54 -6.23
CA SER A 76 21.85 16.62 -4.81
C SER A 76 22.27 15.37 -4.03
N HIS A 77 22.20 14.18 -4.63
CA HIS A 77 22.55 12.93 -3.98
C HIS A 77 24.04 12.54 -4.12
N SER A 78 24.67 12.88 -5.24
CA SER A 78 25.99 12.31 -5.62
C SER A 78 27.19 13.23 -5.40
N VAL A 79 26.99 14.55 -5.23
CA VAL A 79 28.10 15.52 -5.12
C VAL A 79 28.16 16.14 -3.72
N SER A 80 29.33 16.13 -3.09
CA SER A 80 29.59 16.76 -1.79
C SER A 80 30.31 18.10 -1.93
N LEU A 81 30.29 18.90 -0.87
CA LEU A 81 31.16 20.07 -0.76
C LEU A 81 32.63 19.61 -0.88
N GLU A 82 33.45 20.43 -1.53
CA GLU A 82 34.87 20.18 -1.82
C GLU A 82 35.17 19.15 -2.93
N ASP A 83 34.15 18.51 -3.53
CA ASP A 83 34.35 17.63 -4.69
C ASP A 83 34.77 18.42 -5.94
N VAL A 84 35.60 17.80 -6.79
CA VAL A 84 36.00 18.36 -8.08
C VAL A 84 35.02 17.89 -9.14
N VAL A 85 34.28 18.83 -9.73
CA VAL A 85 33.31 18.58 -10.78
C VAL A 85 33.83 19.08 -12.12
N VAL A 86 33.57 18.31 -13.17
CA VAL A 86 33.74 18.71 -14.57
C VAL A 86 32.36 18.77 -15.20
N VAL A 87 32.03 19.92 -15.77
CA VAL A 87 30.71 20.22 -16.29
C VAL A 87 30.79 20.44 -17.81
N SER A 88 29.94 19.76 -18.58
CA SER A 88 29.79 19.90 -20.04
C SER A 88 28.33 20.17 -20.44
N GLY A 89 28.11 20.69 -21.65
CA GLY A 89 26.77 20.93 -22.20
C GLY A 89 25.99 22.01 -21.44
N PHE A 90 26.71 22.98 -20.86
CA PHE A 90 26.12 24.10 -20.15
C PHE A 90 25.77 25.24 -21.12
N THR A 91 24.74 26.02 -20.79
CA THR A 91 24.47 27.32 -21.42
C THR A 91 24.86 28.45 -20.48
N VAL A 92 25.21 29.60 -21.04
CA VAL A 92 25.67 30.76 -20.28
C VAL A 92 24.54 31.79 -20.22
N GLY A 93 24.20 32.26 -19.02
CA GLY A 93 23.21 33.32 -18.82
C GLY A 93 23.78 34.48 -18.01
N LYS A 94 23.31 35.71 -18.20
CA LYS A 94 23.75 36.86 -17.39
C LYS A 94 23.39 36.66 -15.93
N SER A 95 24.32 36.96 -15.03
CA SER A 95 24.11 36.81 -13.60
C SER A 95 23.47 38.07 -13.00
N PRO A 96 22.22 38.01 -12.50
CA PRO A 96 21.58 39.17 -11.88
C PRO A 96 22.22 39.52 -10.52
N THR A 97 22.95 38.57 -9.89
CA THR A 97 23.58 38.76 -8.58
C THR A 97 25.05 39.19 -8.64
N ALA A 98 25.66 39.28 -9.83
CA ALA A 98 27.10 39.56 -9.98
C ALA A 98 27.58 40.82 -9.24
N LYS A 99 26.75 41.88 -9.21
CA LYS A 99 27.07 43.13 -8.49
C LYS A 99 27.04 42.97 -6.96
N SER A 100 26.30 41.98 -6.45
CA SER A 100 26.09 41.74 -5.03
C SER A 100 27.02 40.69 -4.44
N ASP A 101 27.34 39.63 -5.20
CA ASP A 101 28.15 38.50 -4.73
C ASP A 101 29.62 38.58 -5.17
N LYS A 102 29.99 39.57 -5.99
CA LYS A 102 31.34 39.76 -6.58
C LYS A 102 31.86 38.50 -7.30
N ARG A 103 30.94 37.69 -7.84
CA ARG A 103 31.28 36.48 -8.61
C ARG A 103 31.28 36.78 -10.10
N HIS A 104 31.59 35.75 -10.89
CA HIS A 104 31.59 35.85 -12.33
C HIS A 104 30.27 36.48 -12.87
N PRO A 105 30.34 37.42 -13.85
CA PRO A 105 29.19 38.16 -14.36
C PRO A 105 28.13 37.31 -15.09
N PHE A 106 28.44 36.03 -15.34
CA PHE A 106 27.56 35.07 -15.96
C PHE A 106 27.36 33.85 -15.06
N ASN A 107 26.21 33.18 -15.20
CA ASN A 107 25.85 31.92 -14.57
C ASN A 107 25.90 30.78 -15.61
N LEU A 108 26.18 29.58 -15.14
CA LEU A 108 26.00 28.35 -15.92
C LEU A 108 24.60 27.79 -15.69
N LEU A 109 23.93 27.39 -16.76
CA LEU A 109 22.61 26.76 -16.74
C LEU A 109 22.74 25.35 -17.33
N LEU A 110 22.34 24.34 -16.57
CA LEU A 110 22.40 22.94 -16.98
C LEU A 110 21.02 22.29 -17.03
N THR A 111 20.61 21.90 -18.23
CA THR A 111 19.39 21.15 -18.50
C THR A 111 19.71 19.69 -18.81
N SER A 112 18.84 18.77 -18.40
CA SER A 112 19.09 17.32 -18.39
C SER A 112 19.23 16.68 -19.77
N ASP A 113 18.85 17.38 -20.84
CA ASP A 113 18.86 16.91 -22.22
C ASP A 113 20.24 17.04 -22.90
N GLN A 114 21.07 17.98 -22.45
CA GLN A 114 22.37 18.27 -23.07
C GLN A 114 23.54 18.28 -22.08
N ALA A 115 23.27 18.43 -20.79
CA ALA A 115 24.32 18.68 -19.81
C ALA A 115 24.77 17.43 -19.05
N CYS A 116 26.08 17.27 -18.89
CA CYS A 116 26.68 16.15 -18.15
C CYS A 116 27.65 16.67 -17.08
N ILE A 117 27.68 15.97 -15.93
CA ILE A 117 28.55 16.31 -14.81
C ILE A 117 29.37 15.08 -14.42
N TYR A 118 30.69 15.23 -14.49
CA TYR A 118 31.64 14.21 -14.09
C TYR A 118 32.24 14.60 -12.74
N VAL A 119 32.13 13.69 -11.76
CA VAL A 119 32.59 13.94 -10.39
C VAL A 119 33.88 13.16 -10.19
N THR A 120 34.95 13.85 -9.82
CA THR A 120 36.20 13.22 -9.39
C THR A 120 36.28 13.30 -7.88
N HIS A 121 36.01 12.18 -7.21
CA HIS A 121 36.33 12.04 -5.79
C HIS A 121 37.84 11.96 -5.65
N GLN A 122 38.46 12.82 -4.83
CA GLN A 122 39.89 12.69 -4.53
C GLN A 122 40.13 11.39 -3.74
N GLN A 123 40.71 10.38 -4.39
CA GLN A 123 41.36 9.28 -3.69
C GLN A 123 42.66 9.80 -3.05
N PRO A 124 42.99 9.42 -1.80
CA PRO A 124 44.30 9.71 -1.22
C PRO A 124 45.41 9.08 -2.07
N PRO A 125 46.56 9.74 -2.28
CA PRO A 125 47.63 9.20 -3.12
C PRO A 125 48.22 7.91 -2.51
N PRO A 126 48.64 6.94 -3.35
CA PRO A 126 49.27 5.71 -2.90
C PRO A 126 50.75 5.96 -2.61
N ASP A 127 51.19 5.72 -1.37
CA ASP A 127 52.61 5.84 -1.02
C ASP A 127 53.41 4.62 -1.50
N PRO A 128 54.62 4.83 -2.05
CA PRO A 128 55.55 3.78 -2.45
C PRO A 128 56.22 3.12 -1.24
N GLY A 129 56.42 1.81 -1.33
CA GLY A 129 57.06 0.99 -0.30
C GLY A 129 58.51 1.39 0.03
N PRO A 130 59.05 0.91 1.16
CA PRO A 130 60.16 1.55 1.85
C PRO A 130 61.53 1.13 1.28
N SER A 131 62.43 2.08 1.14
CA SER A 131 63.87 1.82 1.14
C SER A 131 64.61 2.90 1.90
N SER A 132 65.09 2.48 3.07
CA SER A 132 66.31 2.86 3.79
C SER A 132 66.72 4.34 3.89
N ALA A 133 66.75 4.74 5.17
CA ALA A 133 67.80 5.49 5.86
C ALA A 133 67.66 7.01 6.05
N SER A 134 67.73 7.35 7.35
CA SER A 134 68.38 8.52 7.94
C SER A 134 67.60 9.84 8.06
N ASN A 135 67.15 10.05 9.31
CA ASN A 135 67.35 11.24 10.15
C ASN A 135 66.34 12.41 10.15
N ARG A 136 65.84 12.61 11.38
CA ARG A 136 65.45 13.86 12.08
C ARG A 136 64.01 14.39 11.95
N SER A 137 63.32 14.23 13.09
CA SER A 137 62.60 15.28 13.83
C SER A 137 61.19 15.72 13.37
N SER A 138 60.25 15.46 14.30
CA SER A 138 59.09 16.29 14.69
C SER A 138 57.69 16.03 14.11
N SER A 139 56.74 16.04 15.05
CA SER A 139 55.28 16.06 14.94
C SER A 139 54.55 14.72 14.74
N LEU A 140 53.85 14.32 15.80
CA LEU A 140 52.97 13.17 15.92
C LEU A 140 51.77 13.30 14.96
N THR A 141 51.55 12.25 14.18
CA THR A 141 50.34 11.97 13.41
C THR A 141 49.09 12.02 14.31
N ALA A 142 48.20 12.98 14.09
CA ALA A 142 46.91 13.04 14.76
C ALA A 142 45.97 11.95 14.19
N LYS A 143 45.71 10.93 15.01
CA LYS A 143 44.58 9.99 14.83
C LYS A 143 43.26 10.78 14.76
N PRO A 144 42.20 10.27 14.11
CA PRO A 144 40.85 10.84 14.27
C PRO A 144 40.53 10.94 15.77
N PRO A 145 39.89 12.03 16.24
CA PRO A 145 39.73 12.29 17.66
C PRO A 145 38.95 11.14 18.30
N LYS A 146 39.64 10.37 19.13
CA LYS A 146 39.06 9.28 19.90
C LYS A 146 38.06 9.91 20.87
N HIS A 147 36.77 9.69 20.65
CA HIS A 147 35.74 10.29 21.52
C HIS A 147 35.90 9.73 22.94
N THR A 148 36.19 10.61 23.90
CA THR A 148 36.22 10.25 25.33
C THR A 148 34.81 10.26 25.86
N TYR A 149 34.41 9.16 26.49
CA TYR A 149 33.11 9.00 27.12
C TYR A 149 33.23 9.17 28.63
N VAL A 150 32.33 9.96 29.21
CA VAL A 150 32.31 10.29 30.64
C VAL A 150 31.21 9.46 31.33
N LYS A 151 31.48 8.97 32.55
CA LYS A 151 30.46 8.32 33.37
C LYS A 151 29.46 9.35 33.91
N LEU A 152 28.25 8.93 34.20
CA LEU A 152 27.21 9.83 34.70
C LEU A 152 27.57 10.47 36.06
N SER A 153 28.31 9.75 36.91
CA SER A 153 28.88 10.26 38.18
C SER A 153 29.87 11.40 38.03
N ASP A 154 30.55 11.48 36.89
CA ASP A 154 31.72 12.33 36.72
C ASP A 154 31.38 13.59 35.90
N LEU A 155 30.09 13.85 35.69
CA LEU A 155 29.59 14.99 34.95
C LEU A 155 29.91 16.30 35.66
N LYS A 156 30.53 17.23 34.92
CA LYS A 156 30.80 18.59 35.38
C LYS A 156 29.87 19.58 34.70
N ALA A 157 29.43 20.58 35.44
CA ALA A 157 28.53 21.60 34.94
C ALA A 157 29.15 22.42 33.81
N GLU A 158 28.32 22.81 32.84
CA GLU A 158 28.65 23.64 31.67
C GLU A 158 29.65 23.00 30.68
N GLU A 159 30.00 21.71 30.85
CA GLU A 159 30.87 20.97 29.94
C GLU A 159 30.08 20.27 28.82
N LEU A 160 30.73 20.14 27.65
CA LEU A 160 30.23 19.30 26.55
C LEU A 160 30.80 17.91 26.67
N VAL A 161 29.93 16.93 26.89
CA VAL A 161 30.32 15.55 27.16
C VAL A 161 29.72 14.60 26.14
N ASN A 162 30.35 13.44 26.02
CA ASN A 162 29.82 12.28 25.31
C ASN A 162 29.51 11.20 26.35
N VAL A 163 28.31 10.64 26.32
CA VAL A 163 27.88 9.66 27.32
C VAL A 163 27.18 8.48 26.67
N TYR A 164 27.26 7.34 27.34
CA TYR A 164 26.37 6.22 27.13
C TYR A 164 25.49 6.05 28.37
N GLY A 165 24.26 5.61 28.18
CA GLY A 165 23.41 5.25 29.29
C GLY A 165 22.29 4.30 28.87
N VAL A 166 21.82 3.52 29.83
CA VAL A 166 20.62 2.68 29.75
C VAL A 166 19.40 3.54 30.08
N VAL A 167 18.40 3.51 29.23
CA VAL A 167 17.17 4.28 29.39
C VAL A 167 16.31 3.65 30.48
N VAL A 168 15.98 4.42 31.53
CA VAL A 168 15.09 3.99 32.62
C VAL A 168 13.72 4.64 32.58
N PHE A 169 13.57 5.70 31.77
CA PHE A 169 12.31 6.37 31.50
C PHE A 169 12.44 7.22 30.25
N PHE A 170 11.38 7.37 29.46
CA PHE A 170 11.36 8.28 28.33
C PHE A 170 9.95 8.80 28.05
N LYS A 171 9.89 9.98 27.45
CA LYS A 171 8.69 10.55 26.86
C LYS A 171 8.82 10.52 25.35
N GLN A 172 7.71 10.25 24.67
CA GLN A 172 7.64 10.42 23.22
C GLN A 172 7.92 11.88 22.84
N PRO A 173 8.53 12.14 21.66
CA PRO A 173 8.74 13.50 21.18
C PRO A 173 7.42 14.26 21.12
N PHE A 174 7.41 15.48 21.64
CA PHE A 174 6.23 16.35 21.62
C PHE A 174 6.61 17.75 21.19
N LYS A 175 5.66 18.46 20.58
CA LYS A 175 5.88 19.84 20.13
C LYS A 175 6.12 20.73 21.35
N SER A 176 7.23 21.45 21.35
CA SER A 176 7.49 22.45 22.40
C SER A 176 6.67 23.73 22.15
N LEU A 177 6.72 24.69 23.08
CA LEU A 177 6.13 26.02 22.87
C LEU A 177 6.85 26.82 21.76
N GLY A 178 8.06 26.41 21.37
CA GLY A 178 8.84 27.01 20.29
C GLY A 178 8.59 26.34 18.93
N THR A 179 9.57 26.47 18.03
CA THR A 179 9.54 25.84 16.70
C THR A 179 9.93 24.37 16.71
N ASP A 180 10.60 23.92 17.77
CA ASP A 180 11.28 22.63 17.82
C ASP A 180 10.45 21.59 18.60
N TYR A 181 10.72 20.30 18.37
CA TYR A 181 10.21 19.19 19.17
C TYR A 181 11.13 18.93 20.36
N CYS A 182 10.56 18.44 21.46
CA CYS A 182 11.25 18.12 22.69
C CYS A 182 10.98 16.67 23.09
N SER A 183 12.03 15.96 23.50
CA SER A 183 11.92 14.64 24.15
C SER A 183 12.70 14.67 25.47
N SER A 184 12.11 14.09 26.51
CA SER A 184 12.76 13.95 27.82
C SER A 184 12.92 12.47 28.14
N LEU A 185 14.15 12.07 28.47
CA LEU A 185 14.45 10.71 28.91
C LEU A 185 15.34 10.73 30.15
N LYS A 186 15.35 9.64 30.90
CA LYS A 186 16.20 9.44 32.07
C LYS A 186 17.09 8.25 31.77
N ILE A 187 18.39 8.43 31.97
CA ILE A 187 19.40 7.41 31.71
C ILE A 187 20.17 7.07 32.98
N THR A 188 20.70 5.87 33.04
CA THR A 188 21.60 5.39 34.09
C THR A 188 22.79 4.65 33.46
N ASP A 189 23.89 4.50 34.17
CA ASP A 189 25.05 3.73 33.73
C ASP A 189 25.60 2.93 34.93
N GLN A 190 26.80 2.33 34.79
CA GLN A 190 27.40 1.54 35.86
C GLN A 190 27.63 2.31 37.18
N SER A 191 27.54 3.65 37.19
CA SER A 191 27.59 4.46 38.42
C SER A 191 26.26 4.47 39.19
N ASN A 192 25.19 3.91 38.61
CA ASN A 192 23.83 3.89 39.14
C ASN A 192 23.21 5.28 39.37
N GLN A 193 23.78 6.33 38.77
CA GLN A 193 23.22 7.67 38.82
C GLN A 193 22.18 7.86 37.72
N LYS A 194 20.99 8.34 38.10
CA LYS A 194 19.90 8.61 37.17
C LYS A 194 19.93 10.07 36.72
N ILE A 195 20.26 10.31 35.46
CA ILE A 195 20.38 11.65 34.87
C ILE A 195 19.25 11.89 33.89
N VAL A 196 18.62 13.06 33.98
CA VAL A 196 17.58 13.50 33.03
C VAL A 196 18.24 14.16 31.83
N CYS A 197 17.87 13.72 30.64
CA CYS A 197 18.28 14.28 29.37
C CYS A 197 17.08 14.95 28.68
N THR A 198 17.26 16.19 28.23
CA THR A 198 16.27 16.94 27.45
C THR A 198 16.86 17.21 26.08
N ILE A 199 16.23 16.67 25.05
CA ILE A 199 16.70 16.74 23.66
C ILE A 199 15.72 17.57 22.84
N PHE A 200 16.26 18.53 22.10
CA PHE A 200 15.53 19.38 21.17
C PHE A 200 15.99 19.09 19.74
N CYS A 201 15.04 18.76 18.87
CA CYS A 201 15.26 18.55 17.44
C CYS A 201 14.17 19.26 16.64
N ARG A 202 14.48 19.70 15.42
CA ARG A 202 13.49 20.36 14.55
C ARG A 202 12.46 19.39 14.00
N GLU A 203 12.90 18.18 13.66
CA GLU A 203 12.07 17.13 13.10
C GLU A 203 11.84 16.01 14.11
N MET A 204 10.65 15.41 14.08
CA MET A 204 10.28 14.31 14.97
C MET A 204 11.15 13.06 14.75
N ASP A 205 11.56 12.82 13.50
CA ASP A 205 12.35 11.64 13.11
C ASP A 205 13.82 11.72 13.57
N ASP A 206 14.31 12.91 13.90
CA ASP A 206 15.65 13.15 14.43
C ASP A 206 15.80 12.82 15.92
N HIS A 207 14.69 12.60 16.62
CA HIS A 207 14.71 12.23 18.03
C HIS A 207 15.22 10.79 18.25
N PRO A 208 15.74 10.48 19.44
CA PRO A 208 16.19 9.13 19.79
C PRO A 208 15.10 8.09 19.54
N LYS A 209 15.45 7.03 18.81
CA LYS A 209 14.53 5.91 18.48
C LYS A 209 14.54 4.90 19.63
N ILE A 210 13.85 5.25 20.71
CA ILE A 210 13.69 4.43 21.93
C ILE A 210 12.34 3.72 21.85
N PHE A 211 12.34 2.40 22.03
CA PHE A 211 11.13 1.59 21.99
C PHE A 211 10.77 0.99 23.35
N GLN A 212 11.74 0.83 24.24
CA GLN A 212 11.51 0.26 25.56
C GLN A 212 12.48 0.78 26.61
N ILE A 213 12.09 0.62 27.87
CA ILE A 213 12.99 0.77 29.00
C ILE A 213 14.03 -0.34 28.93
N GLY A 214 15.30 0.00 29.17
CA GLY A 214 16.44 -0.88 28.99
C GLY A 214 17.21 -0.64 27.68
N ASP A 215 16.62 0.03 26.69
CA ASP A 215 17.36 0.46 25.49
C ASP A 215 18.58 1.31 25.89
N ILE A 216 19.65 1.21 25.11
CA ILE A 216 20.89 1.96 25.37
C ILE A 216 20.92 3.17 24.44
N VAL A 217 21.32 4.31 24.97
CA VAL A 217 21.49 5.55 24.20
C VAL A 217 22.92 6.05 24.30
N ARG A 218 23.47 6.45 23.16
CA ARG A 218 24.72 7.17 23.01
C ARG A 218 24.42 8.60 22.63
N LEU A 219 24.88 9.54 23.45
CA LEU A 219 24.71 10.97 23.24
C LEU A 219 26.09 11.60 23.05
N HIS A 220 26.27 12.34 21.96
CA HIS A 220 27.49 13.12 21.72
C HIS A 220 27.20 14.61 21.80
N ARG A 221 28.19 15.36 22.31
CA ARG A 221 28.16 16.83 22.42
C ARG A 221 26.94 17.35 23.18
N VAL A 222 26.53 16.65 24.23
CA VAL A 222 25.47 17.14 25.14
C VAL A 222 26.08 18.05 26.19
N LYS A 223 25.34 19.09 26.56
CA LYS A 223 25.77 20.04 27.59
C LYS A 223 25.23 19.60 28.95
N ALA A 224 26.13 19.42 29.92
CA ALA A 224 25.75 19.15 31.30
C ALA A 224 25.39 20.45 32.03
N LYS A 225 24.24 20.48 32.71
CA LYS A 225 23.74 21.67 33.41
C LYS A 225 23.01 21.30 34.69
N TRP A 226 23.17 22.13 35.72
CA TRP A 226 22.36 22.05 36.93
C TRP A 226 20.97 22.64 36.69
N PHE A 227 19.94 21.84 36.97
CA PHE A 227 18.55 22.25 36.88
C PHE A 227 17.75 21.63 38.04
N ASN A 228 16.98 22.46 38.75
CA ASN A 228 16.19 22.07 39.93
C ASN A 228 16.95 21.19 40.93
N GLY A 229 18.19 21.56 41.26
CA GLY A 229 19.01 20.83 42.23
C GLY A 229 19.57 19.48 41.75
N SER A 230 19.48 19.18 40.45
CA SER A 230 20.03 17.94 39.87
C SER A 230 20.83 18.21 38.59
N MET A 231 21.81 17.35 38.29
CA MET A 231 22.55 17.39 37.04
C MET A 231 21.67 16.86 35.90
N THR A 232 21.63 17.61 34.80
CA THR A 232 20.84 17.30 33.60
C THR A 232 21.69 17.43 32.35
N LEU A 233 21.32 16.72 31.28
CA LEU A 233 21.96 16.81 29.97
C LEU A 233 21.01 17.47 28.98
N ILE A 234 21.49 18.45 28.23
CA ILE A 234 20.69 19.17 27.23
C ILE A 234 21.39 19.07 25.87
N SER A 235 20.62 18.85 24.81
CA SER A 235 21.15 18.88 23.44
C SER A 235 21.77 20.24 23.10
N ASN A 236 22.91 20.25 22.41
CA ASN A 236 23.61 21.45 21.97
C ASN A 236 23.86 21.45 20.46
N SER A 237 24.41 22.54 19.91
CA SER A 237 24.89 22.60 18.53
C SER A 237 25.84 21.44 18.19
N GLY A 238 25.53 20.75 17.09
CA GLY A 238 26.28 19.57 16.64
C GLY A 238 26.03 18.30 17.46
N PHE A 239 25.00 18.27 18.31
CA PHE A 239 24.51 17.07 18.99
C PHE A 239 24.23 15.93 18.01
N SER A 240 24.54 14.71 18.44
CA SER A 240 24.11 13.49 17.75
C SER A 240 23.71 12.42 18.74
N VAL A 241 22.71 11.62 18.36
CA VAL A 241 22.19 10.51 19.14
C VAL A 241 22.15 9.23 18.33
N VAL A 242 22.48 8.13 18.99
CA VAL A 242 22.33 6.77 18.48
C VAL A 242 21.71 5.93 19.60
N THR A 243 20.69 5.14 19.29
CA THR A 243 20.08 4.20 20.23
C THR A 243 20.35 2.76 19.83
N PHE A 244 20.34 1.85 20.79
CA PHE A 244 20.60 0.42 20.61
C PHE A 244 19.59 -0.37 21.43
N ASP A 245 19.28 -1.59 20.99
CA ASP A 245 18.48 -2.51 21.78
C ASP A 245 19.20 -2.89 23.09
N GLY A 246 18.45 -2.93 24.19
CA GLY A 246 18.91 -3.37 25.50
C GLY A 246 19.02 -4.89 25.68
N ALA A 247 18.50 -5.70 24.76
CA ALA A 247 18.48 -7.15 24.89
C ALA A 247 19.89 -7.77 24.91
N VAL A 248 20.17 -8.61 25.92
CA VAL A 248 21.45 -9.33 26.06
C VAL A 248 21.56 -10.37 24.95
N GLY A 249 22.72 -10.42 24.28
CA GLY A 249 22.97 -11.37 23.17
C GLY A 249 22.34 -10.99 21.82
N GLY A 250 21.58 -9.89 21.74
CA GLY A 250 21.05 -9.37 20.47
C GLY A 250 22.14 -8.74 19.59
N ALA A 251 21.87 -8.58 18.30
CA ALA A 251 22.77 -7.84 17.41
C ALA A 251 22.97 -6.38 17.88
N VAL A 252 24.19 -5.86 17.74
CA VAL A 252 24.50 -4.47 18.09
C VAL A 252 24.22 -3.57 16.89
N GLU A 253 22.93 -3.33 16.64
CA GLU A 253 22.48 -2.51 15.52
C GLU A 253 22.15 -1.07 15.97
N PRO A 254 22.86 -0.06 15.44
CA PRO A 254 22.61 1.33 15.76
C PRO A 254 21.32 1.85 15.10
N ARG A 255 20.42 2.39 15.92
CA ARG A 255 19.23 3.12 15.49
C ARG A 255 19.54 4.62 15.51
N SER A 256 19.74 5.22 14.34
CA SER A 256 19.95 6.68 14.21
C SER A 256 19.08 7.27 13.09
N SER A 257 18.89 8.59 13.11
CA SER A 257 18.31 9.35 12.00
C SER A 257 19.37 9.83 11.00
N ARG A 258 20.65 9.93 11.44
CA ARG A 258 21.76 10.40 10.61
C ARG A 258 22.43 9.26 9.85
N LYS A 259 22.71 9.50 8.56
CA LYS A 259 23.36 8.54 7.66
C LYS A 259 24.86 8.32 7.96
N PHE A 260 25.50 9.23 8.71
CA PHE A 260 26.92 9.16 9.02
C PHE A 260 27.14 9.29 10.52
N PHE A 261 27.56 8.19 11.16
CA PHE A 261 28.07 8.17 12.53
C PHE A 261 29.28 7.24 12.58
N SER A 262 30.28 7.60 13.40
CA SER A 262 31.38 6.69 13.70
C SER A 262 30.92 5.67 14.73
N PHE A 263 31.11 4.40 14.43
CA PHE A 263 30.87 3.30 15.36
C PHE A 263 32.03 2.33 15.23
N ASP A 264 32.78 2.17 16.32
CA ASP A 264 33.96 1.33 16.35
C ASP A 264 33.77 0.10 17.26
N GLU A 265 34.77 -0.76 17.27
CA GLU A 265 34.78 -1.98 18.09
C GLU A 265 34.80 -1.68 19.61
N HIS A 266 35.19 -0.47 20.01
CA HIS A 266 35.12 -0.05 21.40
C HIS A 266 33.68 0.34 21.78
N ASP A 267 32.99 1.05 20.91
CA ASP A 267 31.56 1.36 21.04
C ASP A 267 30.72 0.08 21.13
N ARG A 268 31.00 -0.92 20.29
CA ARG A 268 30.34 -2.25 20.32
C ARG A 268 30.49 -2.93 21.69
N ARG A 269 31.72 -3.01 22.19
CA ARG A 269 32.01 -3.57 23.53
C ARG A 269 31.31 -2.78 24.63
N ARG A 270 31.27 -1.46 24.54
CA ARG A 270 30.60 -0.60 25.54
C ARG A 270 29.11 -0.88 25.63
N VAL A 271 28.44 -1.07 24.48
CA VAL A 271 27.03 -1.43 24.43
C VAL A 271 26.80 -2.80 25.06
N GLU A 272 27.63 -3.79 24.75
CA GLU A 272 27.54 -5.14 25.33
C GLU A 272 27.76 -5.13 26.85
N GLU A 273 28.76 -4.40 27.35
CA GLU A 273 29.01 -4.21 28.78
C GLU A 273 27.79 -3.62 29.50
N LEU A 274 27.14 -2.64 28.88
CA LEU A 274 25.94 -2.00 29.43
C LEU A 274 24.72 -2.94 29.40
N ARG A 275 24.58 -3.79 28.36
CA ARG A 275 23.53 -4.83 28.32
C ARG A 275 23.69 -5.82 29.46
N SER A 276 24.89 -6.37 29.64
CA SER A 276 25.19 -7.31 30.72
C SER A 276 24.99 -6.68 32.09
N TRP A 277 25.42 -5.43 32.27
CA TRP A 277 25.23 -4.70 33.51
C TRP A 277 23.75 -4.41 33.80
N ALA A 278 22.97 -3.94 32.82
CA ALA A 278 21.55 -3.66 32.97
C ALA A 278 20.76 -4.91 33.37
N PHE A 279 21.11 -6.06 32.78
CA PHE A 279 20.55 -7.35 33.13
C PHE A 279 20.89 -7.76 34.57
N SER A 280 22.14 -7.57 35.00
CA SER A 280 22.57 -7.88 36.38
C SER A 280 21.91 -7.02 37.46
N GLN A 281 21.46 -5.81 37.10
CA GLN A 281 20.80 -4.85 37.99
C GLN A 281 19.28 -4.98 37.99
N ASP A 282 18.71 -5.97 37.29
CA ASP A 282 17.26 -6.14 37.16
C ASP A 282 16.54 -4.89 36.58
N LEU A 283 17.28 -4.01 35.91
CA LEU A 283 16.71 -2.81 35.27
C LEU A 283 15.75 -3.19 34.13
N CYS A 284 15.92 -4.39 33.57
CA CYS A 284 15.06 -4.97 32.54
C CYS A 284 13.90 -5.83 33.09
N SER A 285 13.89 -6.22 34.38
CA SER A 285 12.80 -7.03 34.96
C SER A 285 11.65 -6.18 35.51
N THR A 286 11.86 -4.86 35.65
CA THR A 286 10.77 -3.89 35.93
C THR A 286 10.01 -3.45 34.66
N VAL A 287 10.33 -4.04 33.50
CA VAL A 287 9.73 -3.69 32.21
C VAL A 287 8.31 -4.24 32.17
N SER A 288 7.32 -3.34 32.12
CA SER A 288 5.97 -3.71 31.72
C SER A 288 6.04 -4.14 30.26
N ALA A 289 6.08 -5.45 30.02
CA ALA A 289 5.93 -5.99 28.68
C ALA A 289 4.62 -5.47 28.08
N ALA A 290 4.61 -5.21 26.78
CA ALA A 290 3.37 -4.84 26.10
C ALA A 290 2.31 -5.92 26.38
N VAL A 291 1.12 -5.50 26.77
CA VAL A 291 0.02 -6.39 27.13
C VAL A 291 -0.81 -6.63 25.87
N PRO A 292 -1.06 -7.89 25.49
CA PRO A 292 -1.92 -8.17 24.35
C PRO A 292 -3.38 -7.80 24.65
N LEU A 293 -4.19 -7.58 23.62
CA LEU A 293 -5.63 -7.28 23.72
C LEU A 293 -6.39 -8.35 24.53
N SER A 294 -5.98 -9.61 24.41
CA SER A 294 -6.52 -10.72 25.21
C SER A 294 -6.26 -10.62 26.71
N GLY A 295 -5.17 -9.97 27.12
CA GLY A 295 -4.75 -9.81 28.51
C GLY A 295 -5.12 -8.47 29.15
N VAL A 296 -5.90 -7.64 28.46
CA VAL A 296 -6.27 -6.30 28.94
C VAL A 296 -7.04 -6.38 30.25
N GLN A 297 -6.68 -5.53 31.21
CA GLN A 297 -7.46 -5.30 32.41
C GLN A 297 -8.10 -3.91 32.40
N PRO A 298 -9.43 -3.80 32.53
CA PRO A 298 -10.12 -2.52 32.60
C PRO A 298 -9.62 -1.67 33.78
N LYS A 299 -9.63 -0.34 33.60
CA LYS A 299 -9.15 0.66 34.57
C LYS A 299 -7.64 0.67 34.82
N VAL A 300 -6.87 -0.16 34.11
CA VAL A 300 -5.41 -0.18 34.15
C VAL A 300 -4.86 0.50 32.89
N TYR A 301 -3.67 1.10 33.03
CA TYR A 301 -2.91 1.60 31.91
C TYR A 301 -1.90 0.54 31.46
N PHE A 302 -1.76 0.37 30.16
CA PHE A 302 -0.86 -0.63 29.60
C PHE A 302 -0.25 -0.15 28.28
N ASP A 303 0.82 -0.80 27.86
CA ASP A 303 1.40 -0.60 26.54
C ASP A 303 0.84 -1.65 25.58
N LEU A 304 0.46 -1.25 24.36
CA LEU A 304 -0.05 -2.14 23.32
C LEU A 304 0.89 -2.12 22.11
N THR A 305 1.30 -3.30 21.64
CA THR A 305 1.95 -3.47 20.34
C THR A 305 0.95 -4.06 19.37
N CYS A 306 0.69 -3.38 18.26
CA CYS A 306 -0.38 -3.72 17.32
C CYS A 306 -0.03 -3.29 15.89
N GLN A 307 -0.83 -3.71 14.92
CA GLN A 307 -0.79 -3.20 13.55
C GLN A 307 -2.00 -2.29 13.29
N LEU A 308 -1.77 -1.19 12.57
CA LEU A 308 -2.81 -0.26 12.16
C LEU A 308 -3.57 -0.77 10.93
N LEU A 309 -4.88 -0.91 11.03
CA LEU A 309 -5.74 -1.38 9.94
C LEU A 309 -6.50 -0.25 9.26
N ALA A 310 -7.06 0.67 10.04
CA ALA A 310 -7.74 1.84 9.52
C ALA A 310 -7.63 3.00 10.51
N LYS A 311 -7.78 4.22 10.02
CA LYS A 311 -7.84 5.42 10.86
C LYS A 311 -8.87 6.39 10.30
N ALA A 312 -9.53 7.15 11.16
CA ALA A 312 -10.53 8.13 10.73
C ALA A 312 -10.59 9.31 11.72
N PRO A 313 -10.66 10.57 11.23
CA PRO A 313 -10.90 11.72 12.09
C PRO A 313 -12.36 11.72 12.57
N ILE A 314 -12.58 11.75 13.88
CA ILE A 314 -13.93 11.94 14.46
C ILE A 314 -14.24 13.45 14.53
N ASP A 315 -13.29 14.22 15.05
CA ASP A 315 -13.35 15.67 15.12
C ASP A 315 -11.95 16.30 15.00
N THR A 316 -11.82 17.59 15.28
CA THR A 316 -10.52 18.30 15.19
C THR A 316 -9.51 17.88 16.26
N THR A 317 -9.99 17.29 17.35
CA THR A 317 -9.27 16.90 18.57
C THR A 317 -9.20 15.39 18.81
N CYS A 318 -9.92 14.58 18.03
CA CYS A 318 -10.07 13.15 18.20
C CYS A 318 -9.93 12.39 16.87
N MET A 319 -9.16 11.30 16.92
CA MET A 319 -8.98 10.39 15.80
C MET A 319 -9.21 8.94 16.26
N LEU A 320 -10.00 8.18 15.51
CA LEU A 320 -10.15 6.75 15.68
C LEU A 320 -8.98 6.02 15.00
N LEU A 321 -8.38 5.08 15.72
CA LEU A 321 -7.50 4.05 15.15
C LEU A 321 -8.15 2.68 15.32
N ARG A 322 -8.33 1.94 14.23
CA ARG A 322 -8.66 0.52 14.24
C ARG A 322 -7.37 -0.27 14.17
N VAL A 323 -7.06 -1.01 15.22
CA VAL A 323 -5.82 -1.77 15.35
C VAL A 323 -6.09 -3.22 15.73
N TRP A 324 -5.12 -4.09 15.53
CA TRP A 324 -5.19 -5.48 16.00
C TRP A 324 -3.80 -5.96 16.42
N ASP A 325 -3.76 -6.91 17.35
CA ASP A 325 -2.51 -7.57 17.77
C ASP A 325 -2.54 -9.09 17.55
N GLY A 326 -3.57 -9.59 16.85
CA GLY A 326 -3.75 -11.00 16.55
C GLY A 326 -4.42 -11.77 17.70
N THR A 327 -4.75 -11.09 18.80
CA THR A 327 -5.48 -11.68 19.93
C THR A 327 -6.86 -11.04 20.09
N LYS A 328 -7.83 -11.84 20.52
CA LYS A 328 -9.20 -11.38 20.73
C LYS A 328 -9.33 -10.71 22.10
N CYS A 329 -9.90 -9.50 22.12
CA CYS A 329 -10.24 -8.84 23.38
C CYS A 329 -11.38 -9.61 24.09
N PRO A 330 -11.27 -9.91 25.39
CA PRO A 330 -12.31 -10.67 26.10
C PRO A 330 -13.58 -9.85 26.39
N TYR A 331 -13.54 -8.54 26.17
CA TYR A 331 -14.64 -7.61 26.45
C TYR A 331 -15.28 -7.12 25.15
N THR A 332 -16.60 -6.92 25.19
CA THR A 332 -17.35 -6.27 24.10
C THR A 332 -16.88 -4.83 23.95
N GLN A 333 -16.50 -4.43 22.75
CA GLN A 333 -16.03 -3.07 22.47
C GLN A 333 -17.20 -2.16 22.07
N SER A 334 -16.98 -0.84 22.15
CA SER A 334 -17.93 0.14 21.63
C SER A 334 -17.80 0.25 20.11
N ASP A 335 -18.92 0.09 19.41
CA ASP A 335 -18.99 0.35 17.97
C ASP A 335 -19.11 1.85 17.74
N VAL A 336 -18.05 2.43 17.16
CA VAL A 336 -18.03 3.84 16.78
C VAL A 336 -18.43 3.94 15.32
N THR A 337 -19.65 4.40 15.06
CA THR A 337 -20.15 4.68 13.70
C THR A 337 -19.42 5.92 13.18
N ILE A 338 -18.68 5.75 12.08
CA ILE A 338 -17.98 6.83 11.38
C ILE A 338 -18.42 6.83 9.92
N ASP A 339 -18.50 8.02 9.35
CA ASP A 339 -18.79 8.21 7.93
C ASP A 339 -17.76 7.45 7.06
N PRO A 340 -18.19 6.50 6.21
CA PRO A 340 -17.30 5.71 5.38
C PRO A 340 -16.38 6.55 4.48
N ASP A 341 -16.78 7.76 4.08
CA ASP A 341 -15.97 8.63 3.22
C ASP A 341 -14.76 9.26 3.95
N THR A 342 -14.72 9.19 5.28
CA THR A 342 -13.64 9.75 6.11
C THR A 342 -12.62 8.71 6.59
N ILE A 343 -12.87 7.43 6.31
CA ILE A 343 -12.02 6.32 6.77
C ILE A 343 -10.85 6.14 5.79
N GLU A 344 -9.62 6.29 6.29
CA GLU A 344 -8.41 5.84 5.58
C GLU A 344 -8.15 4.36 5.94
N GLY A 345 -8.34 3.46 4.97
CA GLY A 345 -8.22 1.99 5.13
C GLY A 345 -9.54 1.26 4.83
N PRO A 346 -9.63 -0.05 5.08
CA PRO A 346 -10.86 -0.81 4.84
C PRO A 346 -12.03 -0.30 5.68
N ALA A 347 -13.13 0.08 5.02
CA ALA A 347 -14.33 0.60 5.68
C ALA A 347 -15.06 -0.47 6.50
N SER A 348 -15.03 -1.72 6.02
CA SER A 348 -15.63 -2.89 6.65
C SER A 348 -14.64 -4.05 6.74
N PHE A 349 -14.82 -4.89 7.76
CA PHE A 349 -14.05 -6.12 7.99
C PHE A 349 -15.03 -7.30 8.10
N SER A 350 -14.59 -8.52 7.80
CA SER A 350 -15.41 -9.72 8.01
C SER A 350 -15.80 -9.89 9.49
N GLU A 351 -16.92 -10.55 9.78
CA GLU A 351 -17.38 -10.76 11.17
C GLU A 351 -16.33 -11.46 12.04
N THR A 352 -15.57 -12.39 11.46
CA THR A 352 -14.44 -13.06 12.13
C THR A 352 -13.36 -12.05 12.50
N LYS A 353 -12.94 -11.19 11.57
CA LYS A 353 -11.89 -10.18 11.82
C LYS A 353 -12.34 -9.05 12.73
N LYS A 354 -13.59 -8.60 12.64
CA LYS A 354 -14.15 -7.60 13.56
C LYS A 354 -13.92 -7.98 15.03
N SER A 355 -13.97 -9.27 15.35
CA SER A 355 -13.76 -9.75 16.72
C SER A 355 -12.32 -9.58 17.27
N PHE A 356 -11.33 -9.35 16.40
CA PHE A 356 -9.93 -9.11 16.76
C PHE A 356 -9.53 -7.63 16.72
N ILE A 357 -10.41 -6.78 16.18
CA ILE A 357 -10.11 -5.36 16.01
C ILE A 357 -10.40 -4.62 17.31
N ALA A 358 -9.49 -3.73 17.69
CA ALA A 358 -9.61 -2.79 18.79
C ALA A 358 -9.80 -1.36 18.27
N ASN A 359 -10.87 -0.72 18.73
CA ASN A 359 -11.14 0.70 18.49
C ASN A 359 -10.41 1.56 19.55
N ILE A 360 -9.44 2.37 19.11
CA ILE A 360 -8.69 3.27 19.98
C ILE A 360 -9.01 4.72 19.64
N LEU A 361 -9.50 5.47 20.63
CA LEU A 361 -9.74 6.91 20.54
C LEU A 361 -8.48 7.67 20.95
N VAL A 362 -7.92 8.44 20.02
CA VAL A 362 -6.70 9.22 20.21
C VAL A 362 -7.03 10.71 20.28
N PHE A 363 -6.63 11.37 21.38
CA PHE A 363 -7.00 12.75 21.65
C PHE A 363 -5.81 13.74 21.57
N ASP A 364 -6.15 15.02 21.35
CA ASP A 364 -5.30 16.20 21.50
C ASP A 364 -3.97 16.14 20.71
N ASN A 365 -2.84 16.29 21.40
CA ASN A 365 -1.49 16.35 20.83
C ASN A 365 -1.10 15.07 20.09
N HIS A 366 -1.76 13.94 20.35
CA HIS A 366 -1.47 12.68 19.69
C HIS A 366 -2.12 12.57 18.31
N VAL A 367 -3.16 13.38 18.01
CA VAL A 367 -3.82 13.41 16.70
C VAL A 367 -2.84 13.79 15.59
N VAL A 368 -1.90 14.70 15.86
CA VAL A 368 -0.87 15.10 14.88
C VAL A 368 -0.03 13.90 14.44
N CYS A 369 0.36 13.05 15.39
CA CYS A 369 1.09 11.82 15.10
C CYS A 369 0.19 10.79 14.41
N ALA A 370 -1.04 10.61 14.90
CA ALA A 370 -2.02 9.66 14.35
C ALA A 370 -2.34 9.94 12.87
N ARG A 371 -2.45 11.21 12.47
CA ARG A 371 -2.67 11.61 11.06
C ARG A 371 -1.54 11.17 10.13
N GLN A 372 -0.30 11.18 10.60
CA GLN A 372 0.90 10.84 9.81
C GLN A 372 1.14 9.32 9.71
N LEU A 373 0.38 8.49 10.44
CA LEU A 373 0.54 7.05 10.40
C LEU A 373 0.09 6.47 9.06
N LYS A 374 0.86 5.53 8.54
CA LYS A 374 0.51 4.76 7.34
C LYS A 374 -0.29 3.52 7.74
N ILE A 375 -1.29 3.17 6.94
CA ILE A 375 -2.02 1.92 7.08
C ILE A 375 -1.06 0.73 6.93
N GLY A 376 -1.28 -0.34 7.70
CA GLY A 376 -0.41 -1.51 7.76
C GLY A 376 0.82 -1.34 8.66
N ALA A 377 1.10 -0.13 9.17
CA ALA A 377 2.26 0.11 10.04
C ALA A 377 2.13 -0.60 11.40
N PHE A 378 3.25 -1.12 11.89
CA PHE A 378 3.36 -1.67 13.24
C PHE A 378 3.59 -0.55 14.24
N LEU A 379 2.75 -0.50 15.27
CA LEU A 379 2.71 0.56 16.26
C LEU A 379 2.94 0.00 17.66
N ARG A 380 3.61 0.79 18.48
CA ARG A 380 3.55 0.68 19.94
C ARG A 380 2.86 1.90 20.52
N ILE A 381 1.78 1.67 21.24
CA ILE A 381 0.99 2.68 21.93
C ILE A 381 1.31 2.58 23.41
N TYR A 382 1.86 3.64 23.99
CA TYR A 382 2.33 3.66 25.37
C TYR A 382 1.26 4.23 26.30
N ASN A 383 1.09 3.59 27.44
CA ASN A 383 0.23 4.03 28.53
C ASN A 383 -1.22 4.32 28.05
N LEU A 384 -1.77 3.38 27.28
CA LEU A 384 -3.15 3.32 26.79
C LEU A 384 -4.09 2.99 27.94
N ARG A 385 -5.28 3.60 27.98
CA ARG A 385 -6.28 3.39 29.03
C ARG A 385 -7.43 2.54 28.50
N ALA A 386 -7.81 1.48 29.21
CA ALA A 386 -9.04 0.75 28.96
C ALA A 386 -10.11 1.14 29.99
N VAL A 387 -11.29 1.61 29.56
CA VAL A 387 -12.37 2.08 30.43
C VAL A 387 -13.69 1.48 29.98
N PHE A 388 -14.54 1.05 30.91
CA PHE A 388 -15.93 0.71 30.58
C PHE A 388 -16.77 1.97 30.47
N GLU A 389 -17.49 2.10 29.37
CA GLU A 389 -18.52 3.10 29.16
C GLU A 389 -19.88 2.44 29.37
N SER A 390 -20.67 2.98 30.31
CA SER A 390 -22.05 2.54 30.52
C SER A 390 -22.97 3.35 29.60
N VAL A 391 -23.50 2.70 28.58
CA VAL A 391 -24.50 3.31 27.70
C VAL A 391 -25.85 3.20 28.38
N LYS A 392 -26.36 4.31 28.91
CA LYS A 392 -27.76 4.39 29.37
C LYS A 392 -28.66 4.62 28.17
N GLU A 393 -29.14 3.57 27.53
CA GLU A 393 -30.27 3.70 26.60
C GLU A 393 -31.55 4.06 27.38
N PRO A 394 -32.25 5.17 27.06
CA PRO A 394 -33.52 5.48 27.67
C PRO A 394 -34.62 4.59 27.08
N GLY A 395 -35.05 3.55 27.79
CA GLY A 395 -36.34 2.90 27.51
C GLY A 395 -36.50 1.40 27.74
N LEU A 396 -35.45 0.62 27.99
CA LEU A 396 -35.60 -0.81 28.28
C LEU A 396 -34.99 -1.23 29.62
N LEU A 397 -35.80 -1.92 30.43
CA LEU A 397 -35.38 -2.54 31.68
C LEU A 397 -34.48 -3.75 31.37
N ARG A 398 -33.20 -3.64 31.77
CA ARG A 398 -32.21 -4.70 32.03
C ARG A 398 -31.48 -5.36 30.84
N ARG A 399 -30.33 -4.77 30.49
CA ARG A 399 -28.97 -5.36 30.58
C ARG A 399 -27.97 -4.22 30.43
N ASP A 400 -27.22 -3.88 31.47
CA ASP A 400 -26.06 -3.00 31.34
C ASP A 400 -25.01 -3.75 30.49
N THR A 401 -24.94 -3.48 29.19
CA THR A 401 -23.82 -3.96 28.38
C THR A 401 -22.67 -2.96 28.56
N ASP A 402 -21.76 -3.28 29.48
CA ASP A 402 -20.54 -2.51 29.66
C ASP A 402 -19.66 -2.65 28.41
N HIS A 403 -19.49 -1.58 27.64
CA HIS A 403 -18.63 -1.55 26.46
C HIS A 403 -17.23 -1.06 26.86
N LEU A 404 -16.19 -1.80 26.46
CA LEU A 404 -14.82 -1.39 26.69
C LEU A 404 -14.38 -0.39 25.61
N VAL A 405 -13.83 0.74 26.04
CA VAL A 405 -13.28 1.77 25.18
C VAL A 405 -11.80 1.97 25.49
N PHE A 406 -10.97 1.92 24.45
CA PHE A 406 -9.55 2.24 24.56
C PHE A 406 -9.34 3.73 24.26
N GLN A 407 -8.70 4.43 25.19
CA GLN A 407 -8.51 5.87 25.11
C GLN A 407 -7.05 6.25 25.33
N LEU A 408 -6.49 6.97 24.37
CA LEU A 408 -5.22 7.66 24.50
C LEU A 408 -5.48 9.15 24.71
N ASN A 409 -5.67 9.52 25.97
CA ASN A 409 -5.90 10.92 26.37
C ASN A 409 -4.68 11.79 26.10
N GLY A 410 -4.90 13.08 25.87
CA GLY A 410 -3.84 14.06 25.69
C GLY A 410 -2.83 14.16 26.84
N GLY A 411 -1.72 14.83 26.52
CA GLY A 411 -0.59 15.05 27.40
C GLY A 411 0.57 14.06 27.19
N THR A 412 1.71 14.36 27.81
CA THR A 412 2.95 13.57 27.66
C THR A 412 3.39 12.94 28.98
N SER A 413 2.49 12.92 29.96
CA SER A 413 2.72 12.35 31.28
C SER A 413 2.91 10.84 31.18
N PHE A 414 3.83 10.29 31.99
CA PHE A 414 4.11 8.86 32.04
C PHE A 414 4.48 8.21 30.70
N GLY A 415 5.03 8.99 29.74
CA GLY A 415 5.51 8.44 28.48
C GLY A 415 4.43 8.15 27.44
N LYS A 416 3.19 8.64 27.64
CA LYS A 416 2.07 8.50 26.68
C LYS A 416 2.47 8.89 25.26
N GLY A 417 2.02 8.09 24.30
CA GLY A 417 2.12 8.42 22.88
C GLY A 417 2.17 7.19 21.99
N ILE A 418 2.40 7.42 20.71
CA ILE A 418 2.40 6.39 19.66
C ILE A 418 3.77 6.40 18.99
N ARG A 419 4.33 5.22 18.72
CA ARG A 419 5.58 5.06 18.00
C ARG A 419 5.45 3.98 16.93
N VAL A 420 5.96 4.25 15.72
CA VAL A 420 6.09 3.24 14.67
C VAL A 420 7.30 2.36 14.98
N LEU A 421 7.08 1.04 14.99
CA LEU A 421 8.12 0.03 15.17
C LEU A 421 8.69 -0.43 13.83
N PRO A 422 10.00 -0.68 13.72
CA PRO A 422 10.58 -1.27 12.53
C PRO A 422 10.21 -2.76 12.43
N GLU A 423 10.12 -3.25 11.20
CA GLU A 423 9.79 -4.66 10.94
C GLU A 423 10.85 -5.65 11.47
N SER A 424 12.10 -5.20 11.61
CA SER A 424 13.18 -5.97 12.22
C SER A 424 13.05 -6.10 13.75
N SER A 425 12.11 -5.40 14.39
CA SER A 425 11.97 -5.47 15.84
C SER A 425 11.45 -6.86 16.29
N PRO A 426 11.95 -7.39 17.42
CA PRO A 426 11.57 -8.71 17.89
C PRO A 426 10.09 -8.80 18.26
N ASP A 427 9.50 -7.69 18.74
CA ASP A 427 8.07 -7.61 19.05
C ASP A 427 7.21 -7.70 17.78
N VAL A 428 7.62 -7.06 16.69
CA VAL A 428 6.92 -7.16 15.39
C VAL A 428 7.10 -8.54 14.78
N GLN A 429 8.27 -9.17 14.89
CA GLN A 429 8.46 -10.55 14.44
C GLN A 429 7.64 -11.57 15.23
N LYS A 430 7.39 -11.34 16.52
CA LYS A 430 6.43 -12.14 17.29
C LYS A 430 5.01 -11.92 16.77
N LEU A 431 4.63 -10.66 16.53
CA LEU A 431 3.31 -10.30 16.02
C LEU A 431 3.01 -10.92 14.65
N LYS A 432 3.97 -10.82 13.71
CA LYS A 432 3.88 -11.44 12.37
C LYS A 432 3.67 -12.95 12.46
N ARG A 433 4.43 -13.65 13.33
CA ARG A 433 4.23 -15.09 13.58
C ARG A 433 2.85 -15.41 14.14
N SER A 434 2.30 -14.56 15.01
CA SER A 434 0.93 -14.72 15.51
C SER A 434 -0.11 -14.54 14.40
N PHE A 435 0.13 -13.64 13.43
CA PHE A 435 -0.74 -13.49 12.26
C PHE A 435 -0.64 -14.68 11.31
N GLU A 436 0.55 -15.24 11.10
CA GLU A 436 0.75 -16.46 10.30
C GLU A 436 0.07 -17.68 10.93
N SER A 437 0.01 -17.78 12.27
CA SER A 437 -0.73 -18.88 12.93
C SER A 437 -2.25 -18.79 12.77
N PHE A 438 -2.77 -17.64 12.33
CA PHE A 438 -4.20 -17.43 12.06
C PHE A 438 -4.59 -17.85 10.62
N SER A 439 -3.62 -18.17 9.75
CA SER A 439 -3.88 -18.50 8.35
C SER A 439 -4.16 -19.99 8.07
N GLU A 440 -4.55 -20.80 9.06
CA GLU A 440 -5.05 -22.17 8.83
C GLU A 440 -6.57 -22.27 8.60
N ASP A 441 -7.31 -21.15 8.63
CA ASP A 441 -8.67 -21.09 8.10
C ASP A 441 -8.66 -20.24 6.81
N GLU A 442 -9.10 -20.85 5.70
CA GLU A 442 -9.19 -20.32 4.33
C GLU A 442 -9.45 -18.79 4.26
N PRO A 443 -8.57 -17.99 3.61
CA PRO A 443 -8.79 -16.56 3.50
C PRO A 443 -9.81 -16.24 2.41
N SER A 444 -10.74 -15.35 2.76
CA SER A 444 -11.68 -14.69 1.84
C SER A 444 -10.93 -13.76 0.86
N ASP A 445 -11.29 -13.85 -0.42
CA ASP A 445 -10.61 -13.28 -1.59
C ASP A 445 -10.40 -11.75 -1.59
N SER A 446 -11.00 -11.00 -0.66
CA SER A 446 -10.88 -9.53 -0.60
C SER A 446 -9.66 -9.00 0.17
N GLU A 447 -8.95 -9.83 0.94
CA GLU A 447 -7.83 -9.35 1.78
C GLU A 447 -6.45 -9.72 1.23
N MET A 448 -6.40 -10.50 0.14
CA MET A 448 -5.17 -10.82 -0.56
C MET A 448 -4.70 -9.74 -1.55
N LEU A 449 -5.55 -8.75 -1.88
CA LEU A 449 -5.19 -7.70 -2.85
C LEU A 449 -4.31 -6.58 -2.27
N GLU A 450 -4.21 -6.43 -0.94
CA GLU A 450 -3.44 -5.33 -0.33
C GLU A 450 -2.05 -5.75 0.22
N LEU A 451 -1.79 -7.05 0.41
CA LEU A 451 -0.54 -7.50 1.03
C LEU A 451 0.62 -7.73 0.03
N TRP A 452 0.36 -7.70 -1.29
CA TRP A 452 1.35 -8.05 -2.34
C TRP A 452 1.98 -6.83 -3.03
N SER A 453 1.92 -5.64 -2.41
CA SER A 453 2.52 -4.41 -2.97
C SER A 453 3.92 -4.05 -2.45
N THR A 454 4.71 -5.01 -1.95
CA THR A 454 6.14 -4.79 -1.68
C THR A 454 6.98 -5.98 -2.14
N PRO A 455 7.94 -5.79 -3.06
CA PRO A 455 8.78 -6.88 -3.54
C PRO A 455 9.77 -7.31 -2.43
N PRO A 456 9.98 -8.62 -2.20
CA PRO A 456 11.11 -9.06 -1.40
C PRO A 456 12.39 -8.92 -2.21
N GLU A 457 13.35 -8.15 -1.69
CA GLU A 457 14.74 -8.20 -2.14
C GLU A 457 15.31 -9.60 -1.86
N PHE A 458 15.38 -10.44 -2.89
CA PHE A 458 16.33 -11.54 -2.93
C PHE A 458 17.39 -11.27 -3.99
N LEU A 459 18.63 -11.16 -3.51
CA LEU A 459 19.82 -11.36 -4.33
C LEU A 459 19.81 -12.81 -4.83
N ASN A 460 19.54 -13.04 -6.12
CA ASN A 460 20.31 -14.05 -6.87
C ASN A 460 20.22 -13.89 -8.39
N ASP A 461 21.29 -14.37 -9.03
CA ASP A 461 21.66 -14.27 -10.43
C ASP A 461 20.58 -14.66 -11.47
N GLY A 462 20.49 -13.84 -12.52
CA GLY A 462 20.10 -14.22 -13.89
C GLY A 462 18.89 -15.13 -14.09
N ALA A 463 17.67 -14.57 -14.20
CA ALA A 463 16.53 -15.29 -14.74
C ALA A 463 15.61 -14.35 -15.55
N VAL A 464 15.28 -14.80 -16.77
CA VAL A 464 14.33 -14.18 -17.71
C VAL A 464 12.96 -13.98 -17.03
N GLU A 465 12.42 -12.77 -17.10
CA GLU A 465 11.17 -12.31 -16.47
C GLU A 465 9.99 -13.27 -16.75
N SER A 466 9.47 -13.93 -15.71
CA SER A 466 8.18 -14.65 -15.73
C SER A 466 7.06 -13.71 -15.27
N ARG A 467 5.91 -13.70 -15.97
CA ARG A 467 4.81 -12.75 -15.74
C ARG A 467 3.56 -13.31 -15.04
N SER A 468 3.64 -14.50 -14.47
CA SER A 468 2.57 -15.09 -13.67
C SER A 468 3.07 -15.48 -12.28
N GLU A 469 2.21 -15.33 -11.28
CA GLU A 469 2.46 -15.69 -9.89
C GLU A 469 1.55 -16.86 -9.49
N ARG A 470 2.15 -17.83 -8.80
CA ARG A 470 1.46 -19.04 -8.34
C ARG A 470 0.85 -18.79 -6.97
N SER A 471 -0.38 -19.24 -6.75
CA SER A 471 -1.05 -19.17 -5.44
C SER A 471 -1.01 -20.48 -4.64
N CYS A 472 -0.31 -21.51 -5.13
CA CYS A 472 -0.18 -22.81 -4.43
C CYS A 472 1.18 -22.96 -3.71
N SER A 473 1.19 -23.58 -2.52
CA SER A 473 2.36 -23.73 -1.62
C SER A 473 3.22 -24.98 -1.88
N HIS A 474 2.96 -25.75 -2.94
CA HIS A 474 3.67 -27.00 -3.22
C HIS A 474 4.98 -26.78 -4.02
N GLN A 475 6.12 -27.24 -3.49
CA GLN A 475 7.43 -27.23 -4.16
C GLN A 475 7.56 -28.35 -5.21
N ILE A 476 6.75 -28.33 -6.27
CA ILE A 476 6.86 -29.29 -7.38
C ILE A 476 7.80 -28.71 -8.45
N GLN A 477 8.76 -29.50 -8.94
CA GLN A 477 9.65 -29.09 -10.03
C GLN A 477 8.86 -28.91 -11.35
N PRO A 478 9.17 -27.88 -12.16
CA PRO A 478 8.49 -27.65 -13.43
C PRO A 478 8.72 -28.80 -14.41
N MET A 479 7.64 -29.33 -14.97
CA MET A 479 7.61 -30.41 -15.95
C MET A 479 7.41 -29.84 -17.37
N THR A 480 7.99 -30.49 -18.38
CA THR A 480 7.77 -30.12 -19.80
C THR A 480 6.41 -30.62 -20.31
N LEU A 481 5.85 -29.94 -21.31
CA LEU A 481 4.56 -30.32 -21.91
C LEU A 481 4.59 -31.74 -22.49
N SER A 482 5.71 -32.18 -23.06
CA SER A 482 5.88 -33.55 -23.58
C SER A 482 5.81 -34.61 -22.48
N GLN A 483 6.39 -34.35 -21.29
CA GLN A 483 6.31 -35.22 -20.13
C GLN A 483 4.89 -35.24 -19.52
N LEU A 484 4.21 -34.10 -19.52
CA LEU A 484 2.83 -33.98 -19.02
C LEU A 484 1.82 -34.76 -19.89
N LYS A 485 2.06 -34.87 -21.19
CA LYS A 485 1.25 -35.74 -22.07
C LYS A 485 1.48 -37.23 -21.83
N GLN A 486 2.63 -37.60 -21.27
CA GLN A 486 3.00 -38.98 -20.97
C GLN A 486 2.67 -39.40 -19.52
N SER A 487 2.29 -38.45 -18.66
CA SER A 487 1.95 -38.71 -17.26
C SER A 487 0.52 -39.23 -17.07
N GLN A 488 0.23 -39.72 -15.86
CA GLN A 488 -1.10 -40.23 -15.52
C GLN A 488 -2.18 -39.13 -15.62
N PRO A 489 -3.40 -39.46 -16.08
CA PRO A 489 -4.45 -38.48 -16.38
C PRO A 489 -5.17 -37.90 -15.14
N LYS A 490 -4.58 -38.02 -13.93
CA LYS A 490 -5.13 -37.51 -12.67
C LYS A 490 -4.00 -36.95 -11.80
N GLY A 491 -3.98 -35.64 -11.65
CA GLY A 491 -3.00 -34.93 -10.81
C GLY A 491 -2.91 -33.44 -11.11
N GLU A 492 -2.24 -32.72 -10.22
CA GLU A 492 -1.87 -31.32 -10.40
C GLU A 492 -0.39 -31.24 -10.79
N TYR A 493 -0.08 -30.48 -11.85
CA TYR A 493 1.25 -30.40 -12.43
C TYR A 493 1.66 -28.96 -12.63
N HIS A 494 2.97 -28.72 -12.54
CA HIS A 494 3.57 -27.41 -12.72
C HIS A 494 4.26 -27.33 -14.08
N VAL A 495 3.93 -26.32 -14.88
CA VAL A 495 4.44 -26.16 -16.25
C VAL A 495 4.85 -24.72 -16.50
N ARG A 496 5.97 -24.55 -17.20
CA ARG A 496 6.38 -23.25 -17.74
C ARG A 496 6.23 -23.24 -19.27
N ALA A 497 5.32 -22.42 -19.80
CA ALA A 497 5.01 -22.38 -21.23
C ALA A 497 4.61 -20.97 -21.69
N GLN A 498 4.70 -20.71 -22.98
CA GLN A 498 4.21 -19.48 -23.63
C GLN A 498 2.80 -19.69 -24.19
N LEU A 499 1.99 -18.64 -24.23
CA LEU A 499 0.67 -18.70 -24.86
C LEU A 499 0.82 -18.54 -26.38
N ARG A 500 0.43 -19.56 -27.15
CA ARG A 500 0.48 -19.56 -28.62
C ARG A 500 -0.77 -18.95 -29.25
N SER A 501 -1.94 -19.33 -28.75
CA SER A 501 -3.23 -18.82 -29.24
C SER A 501 -4.30 -19.07 -28.19
N TYR A 502 -5.44 -18.40 -28.30
CA TYR A 502 -6.57 -18.59 -27.41
C TYR A 502 -7.89 -18.59 -28.18
N GLN A 503 -8.92 -19.19 -27.59
CA GLN A 503 -10.29 -19.20 -28.09
C GLN A 503 -11.26 -18.92 -26.93
N PRO A 504 -12.31 -18.11 -27.13
CA PRO A 504 -12.69 -17.43 -28.38
C PRO A 504 -11.83 -16.19 -28.68
N HIS A 505 -11.66 -15.85 -29.97
CA HIS A 505 -10.92 -14.64 -30.38
C HIS A 505 -11.66 -13.34 -29.98
N ARG A 506 -12.99 -13.40 -29.93
CA ARG A 506 -13.83 -12.32 -29.42
C ARG A 506 -14.03 -12.54 -27.93
N LEU A 507 -13.34 -11.76 -27.09
CA LEU A 507 -13.32 -11.98 -25.65
C LEU A 507 -14.69 -11.83 -24.98
N HIS A 508 -15.64 -11.05 -25.53
CA HIS A 508 -17.01 -11.05 -25.00
C HIS A 508 -17.69 -12.42 -25.07
N GLN A 509 -17.27 -13.29 -26.00
CA GLN A 509 -17.78 -14.65 -26.11
C GLN A 509 -17.16 -15.61 -25.08
N SER A 510 -16.17 -15.20 -24.30
CA SER A 510 -15.67 -16.03 -23.20
C SER A 510 -16.64 -16.03 -22.02
N LEU A 511 -17.49 -15.02 -21.89
CA LEU A 511 -18.53 -14.99 -20.86
C LEU A 511 -19.67 -15.97 -21.19
N LYS A 512 -19.98 -16.85 -20.24
CA LYS A 512 -21.07 -17.82 -20.31
C LYS A 512 -21.93 -17.74 -19.04
N LEU A 513 -23.11 -18.31 -19.13
CA LEU A 513 -24.01 -18.52 -17.99
C LEU A 513 -24.00 -19.99 -17.59
N PHE A 514 -23.70 -20.27 -16.32
CA PHE A 514 -23.61 -21.61 -15.76
C PHE A 514 -24.71 -21.85 -14.71
N CYS A 515 -25.37 -23.00 -14.80
CA CYS A 515 -26.33 -23.44 -13.79
C CYS A 515 -25.69 -24.43 -12.83
N SER A 516 -25.62 -24.09 -11.54
CA SER A 516 -25.09 -24.97 -10.50
C SER A 516 -25.92 -26.25 -10.27
N ASN A 517 -27.22 -26.23 -10.58
CA ASN A 517 -28.11 -27.37 -10.34
C ASN A 517 -28.04 -28.43 -11.46
N CYS A 518 -28.15 -28.02 -12.73
CA CYS A 518 -28.10 -28.97 -13.87
C CYS A 518 -26.74 -29.02 -14.58
N SER A 519 -25.74 -28.27 -14.12
CA SER A 519 -24.43 -28.12 -14.75
C SER A 519 -24.48 -27.70 -16.22
N PHE A 520 -25.61 -27.14 -16.67
CA PHE A 520 -25.78 -26.66 -18.03
C PHE A 520 -25.11 -25.31 -18.21
N MET A 521 -24.39 -25.15 -19.32
CA MET A 521 -23.73 -23.91 -19.71
C MET A 521 -24.38 -23.36 -20.97
N GLN A 522 -24.69 -22.07 -20.99
CA GLN A 522 -25.33 -21.39 -22.11
C GLN A 522 -24.64 -20.07 -22.45
N GLU A 523 -24.81 -19.63 -23.69
CA GLU A 523 -24.37 -18.30 -24.14
C GLU A 523 -25.21 -17.19 -23.51
N ILE A 524 -24.61 -16.01 -23.36
CA ILE A 524 -25.36 -14.81 -23.03
C ILE A 524 -26.16 -14.39 -24.28
N PRO A 525 -27.48 -14.16 -24.18
CA PRO A 525 -28.27 -13.69 -25.31
C PRO A 525 -27.77 -12.33 -25.82
N ASN A 526 -27.61 -12.21 -27.13
CA ASN A 526 -27.24 -10.94 -27.76
C ASN A 526 -28.36 -9.91 -27.63
N GLU A 527 -28.00 -8.62 -27.69
CA GLU A 527 -28.94 -7.48 -27.63
C GLU A 527 -30.10 -7.60 -28.63
N GLU A 528 -29.87 -8.11 -29.84
CA GLU A 528 -30.92 -8.33 -30.85
C GLU A 528 -31.98 -9.33 -30.39
N VAL A 529 -31.56 -10.43 -29.75
CA VAL A 529 -32.46 -11.48 -29.23
C VAL A 529 -33.25 -10.93 -28.05
N LEU A 530 -32.58 -10.21 -27.15
CA LEU A 530 -33.23 -9.57 -26.01
C LEU A 530 -34.25 -8.52 -26.48
N SER A 531 -33.87 -7.65 -27.41
CA SER A 531 -34.77 -6.65 -27.99
C SER A 531 -36.01 -7.29 -28.63
N GLY A 532 -35.85 -8.43 -29.30
CA GLY A 532 -36.96 -9.22 -29.82
C GLY A 532 -37.92 -9.71 -28.73
N ILE A 533 -37.39 -10.24 -27.62
CA ILE A 533 -38.20 -10.72 -26.47
C ILE A 533 -38.96 -9.57 -25.80
N PHE A 534 -38.29 -8.44 -25.55
CA PHE A 534 -38.91 -7.25 -24.97
C PHE A 534 -39.95 -6.64 -25.91
N SER A 535 -39.70 -6.64 -27.22
CA SER A 535 -40.65 -6.14 -28.23
C SER A 535 -41.90 -7.02 -28.33
N ALA A 536 -41.76 -8.34 -28.21
CA ALA A 536 -42.91 -9.26 -28.17
C ALA A 536 -43.76 -9.01 -26.91
N ALA A 537 -43.12 -8.90 -25.74
CA ALA A 537 -43.79 -8.57 -24.49
C ALA A 537 -44.44 -7.17 -24.51
N PHE A 538 -43.87 -6.22 -25.28
CA PHE A 538 -44.45 -4.90 -25.51
C PHE A 538 -45.74 -4.96 -26.35
N GLN A 539 -45.81 -5.83 -27.36
CA GLN A 539 -46.99 -5.96 -28.23
C GLN A 539 -48.16 -6.66 -27.52
N ASP A 540 -47.88 -7.54 -26.56
CA ASP A 540 -48.88 -8.27 -25.76
C ASP A 540 -49.42 -7.47 -24.55
N SER A 541 -49.23 -6.15 -24.49
CA SER A 541 -49.66 -5.29 -23.37
C SER A 541 -51.19 -5.10 -23.33
N THR A 542 -51.94 -6.15 -23.03
CA THR A 542 -53.37 -6.10 -22.73
C THR A 542 -53.61 -5.81 -21.24
N PRO A 543 -54.75 -5.23 -20.84
CA PRO A 543 -55.06 -4.97 -19.43
C PRO A 543 -55.08 -6.28 -18.62
N CYS A 544 -54.13 -6.43 -17.68
CA CYS A 544 -53.96 -7.65 -16.89
C CYS A 544 -54.56 -7.52 -15.48
N ARG A 545 -54.97 -8.64 -14.89
CA ARG A 545 -55.26 -8.69 -13.45
C ARG A 545 -53.95 -8.69 -12.66
N HIS A 546 -53.77 -7.69 -11.80
CA HIS A 546 -52.63 -7.60 -10.90
C HIS A 546 -52.94 -8.31 -9.57
N PRO A 547 -51.97 -9.04 -9.00
CA PRO A 547 -52.06 -9.48 -7.61
C PRO A 547 -52.35 -8.29 -6.68
N PRO A 548 -53.12 -8.47 -5.59
CA PRO A 548 -53.56 -7.38 -4.71
C PRO A 548 -52.42 -6.66 -3.99
N TRP A 549 -51.20 -7.19 -4.06
CA TRP A 549 -49.99 -6.61 -3.51
C TRP A 549 -49.19 -5.76 -4.51
N ILE A 550 -49.57 -5.72 -5.80
CA ILE A 550 -48.97 -4.84 -6.81
C ILE A 550 -49.87 -3.60 -6.98
N LEU A 551 -49.30 -2.42 -6.77
CA LEU A 551 -49.89 -1.12 -7.02
C LEU A 551 -49.47 -0.62 -8.40
N SER A 552 -50.41 -0.11 -9.18
CA SER A 552 -50.11 0.59 -10.43
C SER A 552 -49.95 2.08 -10.17
N GLY A 553 -48.85 2.67 -10.64
CA GLY A 553 -48.58 4.10 -10.61
C GLY A 553 -48.11 4.57 -11.99
N ARG A 554 -48.20 5.87 -12.27
CA ARG A 554 -47.62 6.45 -13.49
C ARG A 554 -46.37 7.23 -13.16
N VAL A 555 -45.29 6.97 -13.88
CA VAL A 555 -44.02 7.72 -13.77
C VAL A 555 -43.78 8.48 -15.07
N SER A 556 -43.39 9.75 -14.95
CA SER A 556 -42.91 10.57 -16.07
C SER A 556 -41.47 10.19 -16.41
N LEU A 557 -41.20 9.91 -17.67
CA LEU A 557 -39.85 9.64 -18.18
C LEU A 557 -38.90 10.83 -17.91
N PRO A 558 -37.61 10.59 -17.63
CA PRO A 558 -36.57 11.63 -17.65
C PRO A 558 -36.56 12.38 -19.00
N GLU A 559 -36.22 13.68 -18.99
CA GLU A 559 -36.30 14.59 -20.14
C GLU A 559 -35.50 14.12 -21.39
N ASP A 560 -34.53 13.23 -21.21
CA ASP A 560 -33.68 12.67 -22.27
C ASP A 560 -34.41 11.75 -23.27
N LEU A 561 -35.68 11.37 -23.01
CA LEU A 561 -36.49 10.47 -23.87
C LEU A 561 -37.66 11.15 -24.60
N ALA A 562 -37.54 12.44 -24.92
CA ALA A 562 -38.57 13.20 -25.65
C ALA A 562 -38.93 12.69 -27.07
N GLN A 563 -38.41 11.53 -27.51
CA GLN A 563 -38.67 10.91 -28.81
C GLN A 563 -39.38 9.54 -28.73
N SER A 564 -39.65 8.98 -27.54
CA SER A 564 -40.45 7.73 -27.44
C SER A 564 -41.96 8.03 -27.56
N PRO A 565 -42.77 7.14 -28.18
CA PRO A 565 -44.17 7.40 -28.47
C PRO A 565 -45.10 7.43 -27.24
N LYS A 566 -44.62 7.09 -26.03
CA LYS A 566 -45.41 7.10 -24.78
C LYS A 566 -44.90 8.20 -23.82
N LYS A 567 -45.71 9.25 -23.62
CA LYS A 567 -45.44 10.35 -22.68
C LYS A 567 -45.63 10.02 -21.18
N SER A 568 -46.09 8.82 -20.84
CA SER A 568 -46.29 8.37 -19.46
C SER A 568 -46.16 6.85 -19.35
N MET A 569 -45.45 6.36 -18.34
CA MET A 569 -45.20 4.94 -18.10
C MET A 569 -46.07 4.40 -16.98
N ASP A 570 -46.77 3.27 -17.17
CA ASP A 570 -47.42 2.55 -16.07
C ASP A 570 -46.37 1.68 -15.37
N VAL A 571 -45.95 2.10 -14.18
CA VAL A 571 -44.97 1.44 -13.33
C VAL A 571 -45.68 0.66 -12.24
N LEU A 572 -45.33 -0.61 -12.08
CA LEU A 572 -45.93 -1.49 -11.09
C LEU A 572 -45.01 -1.58 -9.86
N ALA A 573 -45.51 -1.24 -8.67
CA ALA A 573 -44.76 -1.24 -7.42
C ALA A 573 -45.40 -2.15 -6.37
N SER A 574 -44.61 -2.84 -5.55
CA SER A 574 -45.16 -3.74 -4.52
C SER A 574 -45.55 -2.99 -3.25
N SER A 575 -46.82 -3.05 -2.84
CA SER A 575 -47.31 -2.53 -1.55
C SER A 575 -46.69 -3.21 -0.33
N ARG A 576 -46.09 -4.40 -0.52
CA ARG A 576 -45.38 -5.15 0.54
C ARG A 576 -43.97 -4.63 0.77
N LEU A 577 -43.32 -4.06 -0.25
CA LEU A 577 -41.96 -3.51 -0.18
C LEU A 577 -41.95 -1.99 0.11
N LEU A 578 -43.07 -1.30 -0.14
CA LEU A 578 -43.24 0.15 0.10
C LEU A 578 -43.39 0.56 1.59
N LYS A 579 -43.26 -0.35 2.56
CA LYS A 579 -43.40 -0.04 4.01
C LYS A 579 -42.16 0.59 4.66
N LYS A 580 -41.08 0.79 3.89
CA LYS A 580 -39.89 1.54 4.31
C LYS A 580 -39.84 2.83 3.48
N GLU A 581 -39.37 3.93 4.06
CA GLU A 581 -39.41 5.30 3.50
C GLU A 581 -38.59 5.53 2.20
N ASN A 582 -38.31 4.51 1.39
CA ASN A 582 -37.61 4.62 0.11
C ASN A 582 -38.29 3.80 -1.02
N PRO A 583 -39.19 4.40 -1.81
CA PRO A 583 -39.81 3.75 -2.98
C PRO A 583 -38.86 3.55 -4.17
N LYS A 584 -37.58 3.92 -4.05
CA LYS A 584 -36.56 3.84 -5.12
C LYS A 584 -35.88 2.47 -5.24
N GLU A 585 -36.16 1.54 -4.33
CA GLU A 585 -35.41 0.29 -4.20
C GLU A 585 -35.94 -0.86 -5.10
N PHE A 586 -37.22 -0.86 -5.54
CA PHE A 586 -37.77 -2.03 -6.27
C PHE A 586 -38.98 -1.74 -7.16
N ILE A 587 -38.89 -2.11 -8.45
CA ILE A 587 -39.92 -1.84 -9.47
C ILE A 587 -40.18 -3.05 -10.38
N PHE A 588 -41.45 -3.25 -10.74
CA PHE A 588 -41.89 -4.16 -11.79
C PHE A 588 -42.28 -3.39 -13.05
N LEU A 589 -41.83 -3.85 -14.21
CA LEU A 589 -42.05 -3.18 -15.49
C LEU A 589 -42.79 -4.11 -16.47
N GLN A 590 -43.95 -3.70 -16.96
CA GLN A 590 -44.71 -4.39 -18.00
C GLN A 590 -44.78 -3.58 -19.29
N GLY A 591 -44.46 -4.19 -20.43
CA GLY A 591 -44.64 -3.58 -21.74
C GLY A 591 -43.67 -2.43 -22.03
N PHE A 592 -42.38 -2.69 -21.82
CA PHE A 592 -41.27 -1.77 -22.06
C PHE A 592 -40.26 -2.37 -23.03
N SER A 593 -39.53 -1.52 -23.76
CA SER A 593 -38.37 -1.94 -24.55
C SER A 593 -37.15 -2.21 -23.65
N LEU A 594 -36.16 -2.91 -24.21
CA LEU A 594 -34.90 -3.19 -23.51
C LEU A 594 -34.13 -1.90 -23.19
N GLU A 595 -34.09 -0.95 -24.12
CA GLU A 595 -33.42 0.35 -23.95
C GLU A 595 -34.04 1.15 -22.81
N GLU A 596 -35.38 1.25 -22.78
CA GLU A 596 -36.12 1.90 -21.69
C GLU A 596 -35.86 1.24 -20.33
N THR A 597 -35.82 -0.10 -20.32
CA THR A 597 -35.53 -0.88 -19.11
C THR A 597 -34.10 -0.60 -18.60
N CYS A 598 -33.10 -0.55 -19.48
CA CYS A 598 -31.72 -0.24 -19.12
C CYS A 598 -31.53 1.19 -18.60
N MET A 599 -32.22 2.19 -19.17
CA MET A 599 -32.14 3.57 -18.67
C MET A 599 -32.80 3.73 -17.29
N LEU A 600 -33.91 3.03 -17.04
CA LEU A 600 -34.53 3.00 -15.72
C LEU A 600 -33.64 2.31 -14.68
N ALA A 601 -32.89 1.28 -15.09
CA ALA A 601 -31.96 0.59 -14.20
C ALA A 601 -30.82 1.50 -13.70
N ALA A 602 -30.56 2.64 -14.35
CA ALA A 602 -29.62 3.64 -13.85
C ALA A 602 -30.17 4.47 -12.67
N HIS A 603 -31.50 4.53 -12.50
CA HIS A 603 -32.17 5.37 -11.50
C HIS A 603 -32.85 4.56 -10.37
N TYR A 604 -33.09 3.27 -10.60
CA TYR A 604 -33.75 2.36 -9.67
C TYR A 604 -32.89 1.13 -9.41
N GLU A 605 -32.82 0.70 -8.16
CA GLU A 605 -31.87 -0.35 -7.75
C GLU A 605 -32.26 -1.75 -8.24
N ASN A 606 -33.55 -2.09 -8.31
CA ASN A 606 -34.00 -3.41 -8.73
C ASN A 606 -35.20 -3.30 -9.67
N ILE A 607 -35.05 -3.82 -10.88
CA ILE A 607 -36.09 -3.81 -11.91
C ILE A 607 -36.37 -5.24 -12.38
N VAL A 608 -37.63 -5.66 -12.28
CA VAL A 608 -38.10 -6.98 -12.73
C VAL A 608 -39.03 -6.81 -13.94
N PRO A 609 -38.64 -7.26 -15.15
CA PRO A 609 -39.51 -7.20 -16.32
C PRO A 609 -40.60 -8.28 -16.27
N LEU A 610 -41.81 -7.87 -16.63
CA LEU A 610 -43.02 -8.68 -16.61
C LEU A 610 -43.68 -8.73 -17.99
N THR A 611 -44.44 -9.79 -18.23
CA THR A 611 -45.26 -9.98 -19.43
C THR A 611 -46.71 -10.28 -19.07
N SER A 612 -47.60 -10.15 -20.05
CA SER A 612 -48.98 -10.66 -19.96
C SER A 612 -49.01 -12.08 -20.49
N SER A 613 -49.49 -13.04 -19.68
CA SER A 613 -49.74 -14.40 -20.14
C SER A 613 -51.13 -14.83 -19.71
N GLY A 614 -52.01 -15.11 -20.68
CA GLY A 614 -53.38 -15.58 -20.40
C GLY A 614 -54.28 -14.60 -19.63
N GLY A 615 -53.96 -13.30 -19.64
CA GLY A 615 -54.72 -12.24 -18.94
C GLY A 615 -54.28 -11.95 -17.50
N ASP A 616 -53.28 -12.68 -16.99
CA ASP A 616 -52.62 -12.43 -15.71
C ASP A 616 -51.18 -11.91 -15.93
N LEU A 617 -50.66 -11.21 -14.92
CA LEU A 617 -49.25 -10.78 -14.86
C LEU A 617 -48.34 -11.98 -14.58
N ASP A 618 -47.37 -12.20 -15.47
CA ASP A 618 -46.35 -13.24 -15.36
C ASP A 618 -44.93 -12.70 -15.57
N LEU A 619 -43.91 -13.47 -15.20
CA LEU A 619 -42.51 -13.11 -15.44
C LEU A 619 -42.20 -13.17 -16.94
N LEU A 620 -41.30 -12.30 -17.40
CA LEU A 620 -40.77 -12.40 -18.75
C LEU A 620 -40.07 -13.76 -18.95
N ASP A 621 -40.04 -14.26 -20.18
CA ASP A 621 -39.33 -15.50 -20.51
C ASP A 621 -37.90 -15.46 -19.94
N LEU A 622 -37.50 -16.49 -19.19
CA LEU A 622 -36.17 -16.63 -18.59
C LEU A 622 -35.02 -16.70 -19.62
N SER A 623 -35.32 -16.67 -20.91
CA SER A 623 -34.35 -16.35 -21.98
C SER A 623 -33.86 -14.90 -21.90
N ALA A 624 -34.61 -14.00 -21.28
CA ALA A 624 -34.22 -12.64 -20.96
C ALA A 624 -33.83 -12.53 -19.47
N PRO A 625 -33.14 -11.45 -19.07
CA PRO A 625 -32.85 -11.20 -17.67
C PRO A 625 -34.15 -11.05 -16.88
N PHE A 626 -34.25 -11.75 -15.75
CA PHE A 626 -35.41 -11.61 -14.85
C PHE A 626 -35.23 -10.44 -13.85
N LEU A 627 -34.01 -9.91 -13.73
CA LEU A 627 -33.67 -8.80 -12.83
C LEU A 627 -32.57 -7.93 -13.46
N PHE A 628 -32.77 -6.61 -13.39
CA PHE A 628 -31.79 -5.58 -13.72
C PHE A 628 -31.45 -4.80 -12.45
N ARG A 629 -30.15 -4.62 -12.19
CA ARG A 629 -29.62 -3.86 -11.04
C ARG A 629 -28.45 -2.99 -11.52
N GLY A 630 -28.69 -1.71 -11.72
CA GLY A 630 -27.72 -0.84 -12.38
C GLY A 630 -27.40 -1.34 -13.80
N LYS A 631 -26.11 -1.57 -14.07
CA LYS A 631 -25.64 -2.16 -15.34
C LYS A 631 -25.65 -3.70 -15.33
N LYS A 632 -25.88 -4.34 -14.19
CA LYS A 632 -25.87 -5.81 -14.04
C LYS A 632 -27.22 -6.41 -14.45
N ARG A 633 -27.16 -7.55 -15.13
CA ARG A 633 -28.33 -8.31 -15.62
C ARG A 633 -28.27 -9.72 -15.04
N TYR A 634 -29.35 -10.22 -14.46
CA TYR A 634 -29.39 -11.56 -13.86
C TYR A 634 -30.32 -12.48 -14.62
N TYR A 635 -29.89 -13.72 -14.84
CA TYR A 635 -30.60 -14.71 -15.66
C TYR A 635 -31.02 -15.93 -14.84
N GLY A 636 -32.11 -16.57 -15.25
CA GLY A 636 -32.65 -17.77 -14.63
C GLY A 636 -32.52 -19.01 -15.52
N CYS A 637 -32.28 -20.18 -14.93
CA CYS A 637 -32.20 -21.43 -15.67
C CYS A 637 -33.59 -21.92 -16.09
N LYS A 638 -33.89 -21.99 -17.39
CA LYS A 638 -35.19 -22.48 -17.92
C LYS A 638 -35.56 -23.89 -17.47
N ARG A 639 -34.58 -24.78 -17.27
CA ARG A 639 -34.81 -26.20 -16.98
C ARG A 639 -35.05 -26.47 -15.49
N CYS A 640 -34.52 -25.62 -14.63
CA CYS A 640 -34.52 -25.80 -13.17
C CYS A 640 -35.42 -24.81 -12.42
N SER A 641 -35.93 -23.80 -13.11
CA SER A 641 -36.77 -22.76 -12.50
C SER A 641 -38.25 -23.12 -12.64
N GLU A 642 -38.99 -23.00 -11.54
CA GLU A 642 -40.46 -23.02 -11.52
C GLU A 642 -40.95 -21.60 -11.17
N ALA A 643 -40.66 -20.66 -12.08
CA ALA A 643 -40.87 -19.25 -11.87
C ALA A 643 -42.36 -18.91 -11.66
N SER A 644 -42.72 -18.23 -10.57
CA SER A 644 -44.10 -17.82 -10.32
C SER A 644 -44.23 -16.58 -9.44
N LEU A 645 -44.83 -15.51 -9.98
CA LEU A 645 -45.16 -14.29 -9.22
C LEU A 645 -46.16 -14.50 -8.08
N ARG A 646 -46.99 -15.55 -8.14
CA ARG A 646 -48.03 -15.81 -7.14
C ARG A 646 -47.46 -16.28 -5.79
N LYS A 647 -46.22 -16.77 -5.78
CA LYS A 647 -45.56 -17.33 -4.59
C LYS A 647 -44.73 -16.32 -3.79
N MET A 648 -44.56 -15.08 -4.27
CA MET A 648 -43.73 -14.04 -3.64
C MET A 648 -44.23 -13.68 -2.23
N LYS A 649 -43.44 -13.96 -1.18
CA LYS A 649 -43.86 -13.81 0.23
C LYS A 649 -43.36 -12.53 0.91
N ALA A 650 -42.33 -11.87 0.37
CA ALA A 650 -41.77 -10.59 0.83
C ALA A 650 -41.82 -10.35 2.37
N VAL A 651 -40.90 -10.97 3.11
CA VAL A 651 -40.56 -10.61 4.50
C VAL A 651 -39.03 -10.74 4.69
N GLY A 652 -38.31 -9.63 4.81
CA GLY A 652 -36.85 -9.60 5.05
C GLY A 652 -36.27 -8.17 5.01
N ALA A 653 -35.19 -7.91 5.76
CA ALA A 653 -34.64 -6.56 5.99
C ALA A 653 -33.66 -6.04 4.92
N VAL A 654 -33.20 -6.91 3.99
CA VAL A 654 -32.31 -6.60 2.86
C VAL A 654 -32.71 -7.47 1.66
N VAL A 655 -32.90 -6.85 0.48
CA VAL A 655 -33.29 -7.55 -0.76
C VAL A 655 -32.01 -7.88 -1.56
N ASP A 656 -31.62 -9.15 -1.53
CA ASP A 656 -30.47 -9.71 -2.28
C ASP A 656 -30.95 -10.43 -3.57
N GLU A 657 -30.13 -10.50 -4.62
CA GLU A 657 -30.48 -11.18 -5.88
C GLU A 657 -30.79 -12.66 -5.70
N LYS A 658 -30.09 -13.34 -4.76
CA LYS A 658 -30.34 -14.74 -4.42
C LYS A 658 -31.69 -14.91 -3.73
N PHE A 659 -31.99 -14.02 -2.79
CA PHE A 659 -33.28 -14.00 -2.10
C PHE A 659 -34.45 -13.78 -3.08
N LEU A 660 -34.28 -12.87 -4.05
CA LEU A 660 -35.28 -12.62 -5.09
C LEU A 660 -35.47 -13.80 -6.02
N ALA A 661 -34.37 -14.43 -6.45
CA ALA A 661 -34.44 -15.62 -7.29
C ALA A 661 -35.18 -16.75 -6.55
N GLU A 662 -34.88 -16.99 -5.27
CA GLU A 662 -35.55 -17.99 -4.43
C GLU A 662 -37.04 -17.69 -4.23
N ASP A 663 -37.42 -16.45 -3.90
CA ASP A 663 -38.82 -16.05 -3.66
C ASP A 663 -39.67 -16.11 -4.94
N LEU A 664 -39.05 -15.91 -6.11
CA LEU A 664 -39.67 -16.07 -7.42
C LEU A 664 -39.65 -17.52 -7.95
N GLY A 665 -38.94 -18.45 -7.28
CA GLY A 665 -38.79 -19.84 -7.73
C GLY A 665 -37.85 -20.00 -8.93
N ILE A 666 -36.91 -19.07 -9.11
CA ILE A 666 -35.94 -19.03 -10.21
C ILE A 666 -34.59 -19.56 -9.73
N GLN A 667 -34.03 -20.51 -10.48
CA GLN A 667 -32.65 -20.94 -10.29
C GLN A 667 -31.71 -19.94 -10.96
N LEU A 668 -31.02 -19.12 -10.17
CA LEU A 668 -30.06 -18.12 -10.65
C LEU A 668 -28.90 -18.76 -11.43
N LEU A 669 -28.59 -18.21 -12.61
CA LEU A 669 -27.40 -18.55 -13.39
C LEU A 669 -26.22 -17.68 -12.95
N GLN A 670 -25.03 -18.27 -12.94
CA GLN A 670 -23.79 -17.61 -12.58
C GLN A 670 -23.01 -17.24 -13.85
N TYR A 671 -22.41 -16.05 -13.86
CA TYR A 671 -21.47 -15.68 -14.92
C TYR A 671 -20.16 -16.42 -14.72
N VAL A 672 -19.65 -17.00 -15.80
CA VAL A 672 -18.34 -17.68 -15.81
C VAL A 672 -17.57 -17.29 -17.05
N LEU A 673 -16.25 -17.13 -16.92
CA LEU A 673 -15.34 -16.93 -18.04
C LEU A 673 -14.79 -18.28 -18.48
N LEU A 674 -15.02 -18.66 -19.72
CA LEU A 674 -14.51 -19.89 -20.32
C LEU A 674 -13.62 -19.56 -21.51
N MET A 675 -12.36 -19.97 -21.41
CA MET A 675 -11.39 -19.84 -22.50
C MET A 675 -10.62 -21.14 -22.72
N ARG A 676 -10.24 -21.39 -23.97
CA ARG A 676 -9.28 -22.42 -24.35
C ARG A 676 -7.97 -21.75 -24.73
N LEU A 677 -6.92 -22.04 -23.97
CA LEU A 677 -5.58 -21.53 -24.15
C LEU A 677 -4.71 -22.62 -24.78
N LYS A 678 -4.00 -22.28 -25.86
CA LYS A 678 -3.02 -23.17 -26.48
C LYS A 678 -1.62 -22.78 -26.02
N LEU A 679 -1.05 -23.56 -25.12
CA LEU A 679 0.27 -23.37 -24.58
C LEU A 679 1.34 -24.02 -25.47
N GLN A 680 2.54 -23.46 -25.47
CA GLN A 680 3.70 -23.96 -26.20
C GLN A 680 4.96 -23.83 -25.35
N ASP A 681 5.74 -24.89 -25.25
CA ASP A 681 7.09 -24.87 -24.70
C ASP A 681 8.10 -25.31 -25.77
N SER A 682 9.36 -25.53 -25.39
CA SER A 682 10.40 -26.02 -26.31
C SER A 682 10.19 -27.48 -26.75
N THR A 683 9.23 -28.20 -26.17
CA THR A 683 9.02 -29.64 -26.37
C THR A 683 7.73 -29.96 -27.14
N ASP A 684 6.61 -29.29 -26.86
CA ASP A 684 5.30 -29.59 -27.46
C ASP A 684 4.30 -28.41 -27.31
N THR A 685 3.07 -28.60 -27.80
CA THR A 685 1.92 -27.72 -27.60
C THR A 685 0.78 -28.43 -26.87
N LEU A 686 0.05 -27.70 -26.02
CA LEU A 686 -1.02 -28.25 -25.20
C LEU A 686 -2.23 -27.33 -25.15
N ASP A 687 -3.42 -27.90 -25.31
CA ASP A 687 -4.69 -27.17 -25.12
C ASP A 687 -5.15 -27.29 -23.68
N VAL A 688 -5.45 -26.15 -23.06
CA VAL A 688 -5.83 -26.03 -21.66
C VAL A 688 -7.07 -25.15 -21.53
N PHE A 689 -7.99 -25.52 -20.64
CA PHE A 689 -9.16 -24.73 -20.32
C PHE A 689 -8.91 -23.80 -19.12
N LEU A 690 -9.41 -22.57 -19.21
CA LEU A 690 -9.44 -21.61 -18.12
C LEU A 690 -10.91 -21.33 -17.81
N TRP A 691 -11.38 -21.79 -16.63
CA TRP A 691 -12.74 -21.50 -16.16
C TRP A 691 -12.88 -21.33 -14.64
N LYS A 692 -12.51 -22.32 -13.81
CA LYS A 692 -12.68 -22.24 -12.34
C LYS A 692 -11.94 -21.06 -11.72
N ASP A 693 -10.70 -20.85 -12.13
CA ASP A 693 -9.84 -19.77 -11.63
C ASP A 693 -9.73 -18.62 -12.63
N ALA A 694 -10.67 -18.48 -13.56
CA ALA A 694 -10.62 -17.42 -14.56
C ALA A 694 -10.69 -16.02 -13.93
N GLU A 695 -11.52 -15.84 -12.89
CA GLU A 695 -11.62 -14.56 -12.19
C GLU A 695 -10.30 -14.19 -11.48
N LYS A 696 -9.64 -15.17 -10.87
CA LYS A 696 -8.31 -15.01 -10.26
C LYS A 696 -7.24 -14.73 -11.31
N PHE A 697 -7.29 -15.43 -12.44
CA PHE A 697 -6.35 -15.29 -13.54
C PHE A 697 -6.35 -13.86 -14.14
N PHE A 698 -7.54 -13.27 -14.32
CA PHE A 698 -7.68 -11.91 -14.87
C PHE A 698 -7.76 -10.80 -13.82
N GLY A 699 -7.95 -11.14 -12.54
CA GLY A 699 -8.16 -10.17 -11.45
C GLY A 699 -9.47 -9.39 -11.58
N VAL A 700 -10.50 -9.98 -12.22
CA VAL A 700 -11.83 -9.37 -12.42
C VAL A 700 -12.93 -10.42 -12.26
N SER A 701 -14.06 -10.05 -11.67
CA SER A 701 -15.22 -10.94 -11.57
C SER A 701 -15.93 -11.07 -12.93
N ALA A 702 -16.45 -12.26 -13.25
CA ALA A 702 -17.19 -12.48 -14.49
C ALA A 702 -18.48 -11.63 -14.55
N GLU A 703 -19.07 -11.32 -13.39
CA GLU A 703 -20.20 -10.40 -13.29
C GLU A 703 -19.83 -8.98 -13.71
N ASP A 704 -18.69 -8.46 -13.26
CA ASP A 704 -18.27 -7.10 -13.60
C ASP A 704 -17.85 -7.00 -15.08
N VAL A 705 -17.25 -8.06 -15.65
CA VAL A 705 -16.96 -8.14 -17.09
C VAL A 705 -18.26 -8.12 -17.92
N SER A 706 -19.37 -8.66 -17.39
CA SER A 706 -20.66 -8.59 -18.08
C SER A 706 -21.29 -7.18 -18.10
N ALA A 707 -20.91 -6.32 -17.14
CA ALA A 707 -21.61 -5.06 -16.87
C ALA A 707 -20.76 -3.79 -17.10
N THR A 708 -19.44 -3.90 -17.13
CA THR A 708 -18.52 -2.74 -17.17
C THR A 708 -17.49 -2.86 -18.30
N GLU A 709 -17.29 -1.77 -19.03
CA GLU A 709 -16.31 -1.69 -20.12
C GLU A 709 -14.88 -1.77 -19.58
N GLU A 710 -14.62 -1.21 -18.41
CA GLU A 710 -13.31 -1.21 -17.77
C GLU A 710 -12.85 -2.63 -17.42
N ALA A 711 -13.77 -3.51 -17.01
CA ALA A 711 -13.44 -4.91 -16.74
C ALA A 711 -13.19 -5.69 -18.05
N GLN A 712 -13.94 -5.41 -19.11
CA GLN A 712 -13.70 -6.00 -20.44
C GLN A 712 -12.35 -5.56 -21.01
N GLU A 713 -12.00 -4.28 -20.88
CA GLU A 713 -10.69 -3.76 -21.27
C GLU A 713 -9.54 -4.42 -20.50
N ARG A 714 -9.72 -4.73 -19.21
CA ARG A 714 -8.70 -5.44 -18.42
C ARG A 714 -8.45 -6.83 -18.97
N VAL A 715 -9.50 -7.60 -19.28
CA VAL A 715 -9.37 -8.92 -19.92
C VAL A 715 -8.66 -8.80 -21.27
N GLN A 716 -9.02 -7.80 -22.08
CA GLN A 716 -8.36 -7.54 -23.37
C GLN A 716 -6.88 -7.19 -23.22
N LYS A 717 -6.53 -6.27 -22.32
CA LYS A 717 -5.14 -5.88 -22.03
C LYS A 717 -4.30 -7.08 -21.60
N VAL A 718 -4.83 -7.93 -20.72
CA VAL A 718 -4.14 -9.17 -20.30
C VAL A 718 -3.92 -10.10 -21.49
N MET A 719 -4.93 -10.33 -22.32
CA MET A 719 -4.79 -11.22 -23.47
C MET A 719 -3.83 -10.67 -24.54
N ASP A 720 -3.84 -9.36 -24.78
CA ASP A 720 -2.91 -8.69 -25.69
C ASP A 720 -1.45 -8.74 -25.17
N LEU A 721 -1.28 -8.66 -23.85
CA LEU A 721 0.03 -8.83 -23.19
C LEU A 721 0.55 -10.27 -23.31
N LEU A 722 -0.32 -11.27 -23.18
CA LEU A 722 0.05 -12.68 -23.21
C LEU A 722 0.23 -13.23 -24.63
N CYS A 723 -0.55 -12.73 -25.58
CA CYS A 723 -0.55 -13.18 -26.96
C CYS A 723 -0.74 -11.98 -27.91
N PRO A 724 0.31 -11.17 -28.14
CA PRO A 724 0.23 -10.05 -29.07
C PRO A 724 -0.02 -10.53 -30.51
N PRO A 725 -0.68 -9.70 -31.35
CA PRO A 725 -0.91 -10.00 -32.77
C PRO A 725 0.41 -10.16 -33.55
N GLU A 726 0.33 -10.84 -34.70
CA GLU A 726 1.34 -11.74 -35.31
C GLU A 726 2.80 -11.27 -35.53
N ASP A 727 3.17 -10.01 -35.30
CA ASP A 727 4.49 -9.46 -35.64
C ASP A 727 5.58 -9.61 -34.55
N SER A 728 5.27 -10.23 -33.40
CA SER A 728 6.17 -10.27 -32.23
C SER A 728 6.26 -11.64 -31.54
N GLN A 729 6.45 -12.74 -32.28
CA GLN A 729 6.59 -14.08 -31.67
C GLN A 729 7.75 -14.19 -30.67
N ASP A 730 8.84 -13.44 -30.87
CA ASP A 730 10.02 -13.43 -30.00
C ASP A 730 9.85 -12.62 -28.70
N GLN A 731 8.72 -11.93 -28.51
CA GLN A 731 8.44 -11.10 -27.32
C GLN A 731 7.40 -11.71 -26.36
N ARG A 732 6.95 -12.95 -26.59
CA ARG A 732 5.90 -13.57 -25.77
C ARG A 732 6.43 -13.92 -24.36
N PRO A 733 5.73 -13.51 -23.30
CA PRO A 733 6.18 -13.80 -21.95
C PRO A 733 6.05 -15.29 -21.64
N TRP A 734 6.99 -15.81 -20.86
CA TRP A 734 6.86 -17.14 -20.28
C TRP A 734 5.88 -17.11 -19.10
N LEU A 735 4.94 -18.06 -19.11
CA LEU A 735 3.95 -18.24 -18.07
C LEU A 735 4.32 -19.44 -17.23
N ASP A 736 4.32 -19.24 -15.93
CA ASP A 736 4.41 -20.26 -14.91
C ASP A 736 2.98 -20.63 -14.47
N LEU A 737 2.51 -21.83 -14.85
CA LEU A 737 1.11 -22.25 -14.73
C LEU A 737 0.99 -23.55 -13.93
N CYS A 738 -0.05 -23.64 -13.11
CA CYS A 738 -0.47 -24.90 -12.48
C CYS A 738 -1.65 -25.50 -13.25
N LEU A 739 -1.52 -26.77 -13.65
CA LEU A 739 -2.48 -27.47 -14.49
C LEU A 739 -3.06 -28.68 -13.75
N MET A 740 -4.38 -28.77 -13.67
CA MET A 740 -5.10 -29.98 -13.28
C MET A 740 -5.35 -30.85 -14.51
N VAL A 741 -5.02 -32.13 -14.41
CA VAL A 741 -5.30 -33.13 -15.45
C VAL A 741 -6.47 -33.99 -15.02
N TYR A 742 -7.46 -34.14 -15.90
CA TYR A 742 -8.63 -34.99 -15.67
C TYR A 742 -9.05 -35.69 -16.97
N ALA A 743 -9.56 -36.91 -16.84
CA ALA A 743 -10.11 -37.66 -17.97
C ALA A 743 -11.61 -37.36 -18.12
N VAL A 744 -12.04 -37.10 -19.34
CA VAL A 744 -13.44 -36.96 -19.74
C VAL A 744 -13.78 -38.14 -20.66
N GLU A 745 -14.90 -38.80 -20.40
CA GLU A 745 -15.44 -39.82 -21.28
C GLU A 745 -16.47 -39.16 -22.19
N ASP A 746 -16.07 -38.83 -23.42
CA ASP A 746 -16.96 -38.17 -24.39
C ASP A 746 -17.93 -39.16 -25.05
N GLU A 747 -17.48 -40.41 -25.27
CA GLU A 747 -18.22 -41.54 -25.85
C GLU A 747 -17.83 -42.83 -25.10
N PRO A 748 -18.70 -43.86 -25.01
CA PRO A 748 -18.37 -45.10 -24.32
C PRO A 748 -17.18 -45.81 -25.00
N GLY A 749 -15.99 -45.64 -24.41
CA GLY A 749 -14.74 -46.27 -24.85
C GLY A 749 -13.61 -45.33 -25.29
N GLN A 750 -13.82 -44.01 -25.34
CA GLN A 750 -12.75 -43.02 -25.59
C GLN A 750 -12.64 -42.05 -24.41
N SER A 751 -11.60 -42.22 -23.59
CA SER A 751 -11.24 -41.27 -22.55
C SER A 751 -10.30 -40.20 -23.12
N GLN A 752 -10.78 -38.97 -23.25
CA GLN A 752 -9.95 -37.83 -23.61
C GLN A 752 -9.37 -37.20 -22.34
N THR A 753 -8.06 -36.96 -22.33
CA THR A 753 -7.41 -36.25 -21.22
C THR A 753 -7.50 -34.75 -21.46
N CYS A 754 -8.08 -34.04 -20.49
CA CYS A 754 -8.27 -32.59 -20.50
C CYS A 754 -7.39 -31.95 -19.43
N TYR A 755 -7.03 -30.69 -19.70
CA TYR A 755 -6.14 -29.90 -18.86
C TYR A 755 -6.84 -28.61 -18.47
N GLN A 756 -6.76 -28.23 -17.21
CA GLN A 756 -7.37 -27.00 -16.70
C GLN A 756 -6.37 -26.17 -15.89
N VAL A 757 -6.30 -24.86 -16.16
CA VAL A 757 -5.51 -23.93 -15.35
C VAL A 757 -6.16 -23.80 -13.97
N ILE A 758 -5.34 -23.92 -12.93
CA ILE A 758 -5.70 -23.70 -11.54
C ILE A 758 -4.65 -22.84 -10.82
N ASN A 759 -5.03 -22.16 -9.73
CA ASN A 759 -4.13 -21.49 -8.79
C ASN A 759 -3.06 -20.58 -9.44
N THR A 760 -3.43 -19.88 -10.52
CA THR A 760 -2.51 -19.05 -11.31
C THR A 760 -3.08 -17.66 -11.55
N THR A 761 -2.28 -16.63 -11.25
CA THR A 761 -2.64 -15.21 -11.42
C THR A 761 -1.63 -14.53 -12.36
N ILE A 762 -2.09 -13.63 -13.24
CA ILE A 762 -1.19 -12.85 -14.11
C ILE A 762 -0.79 -11.54 -13.43
N ILE A 763 0.52 -11.27 -13.37
CA ILE A 763 1.03 -9.98 -12.89
C ILE A 763 1.03 -9.00 -14.06
N THR A 764 0.17 -7.99 -14.00
CA THR A 764 0.24 -6.84 -14.91
C THR A 764 1.01 -5.70 -14.23
N PRO A 765 2.03 -5.09 -14.88
CA PRO A 765 2.63 -3.87 -14.36
C PRO A 765 1.56 -2.77 -14.39
N SER A 766 1.25 -2.20 -13.22
CA SER A 766 0.28 -1.12 -13.11
C SER A 766 0.74 0.08 -13.94
N THR A 767 -0.02 0.38 -15.00
CA THR A 767 0.04 1.69 -15.67
C THR A 767 -0.20 2.75 -14.61
N THR A 768 0.80 3.60 -14.44
CA THR A 768 0.76 4.81 -13.62
C THR A 768 -0.46 5.62 -14.08
N GLN A 769 -1.51 5.67 -13.27
CA GLN A 769 -2.62 6.60 -13.49
C GLN A 769 -2.04 8.01 -13.41
N SER A 770 -1.98 8.67 -14.57
CA SER A 770 -1.95 10.12 -14.67
C SER A 770 -3.19 10.65 -13.93
N GLY A 771 -2.98 11.32 -12.80
CA GLY A 771 -4.05 12.02 -12.10
C GLY A 771 -4.67 13.11 -12.99
N PRO A 772 -5.94 13.47 -12.77
CA PRO A 772 -6.58 14.53 -13.53
C PRO A 772 -5.99 15.89 -13.14
N ASP A 773 -5.80 16.74 -14.15
CA ASP A 773 -5.64 18.20 -14.01
C ASP A 773 -6.90 18.84 -13.41
#